data_AF-A0A1C5UPR7-F1
#
_entry.id   AF-A0A1C5UPR7-F1
#
_cell.length_a   1.000
_cell.length_b   1.000
_cell.length_c   1.000
_cell.angle_alpha   90.00
_cell.angle_beta   90.00
_cell.angle_gamma   90.00
#
_symmetry.space_group_name_H-M   'P 1'
#
loop_
_entity.id
_entity.type
_entity.pdbx_description
1 polymer ?
#
loop_
_entity_poly.entity_id
_entity_poly.type
_entity_poly.pdbx_seq_one_letter_code
_entity_poly.pdbx_strand_id
1 'polypeptide(L)'
;MLKDKTLTYISLFSCAGVGCFGFKKAGFECIATNELIERRLNVQKYNNKCRFESGYICDDITTDETKNKIFKEIDRWKELGNDRVDVLIATPPCQGMSVANHKKAENEIVRNSLVVESVHLIQKVAPRFFIFENVAAFMKTGCTAPDGTVKAIGDVVYEELSDKYIIVSRILNFKNYGSNSSRTRTVVIGVSKDIAEYVAPIELYPTYVEERTLRDVIGDMPKLEWGEICPTDFYHSFRTYPEEMRCWIHDLKQGQSAFDNEDELKRPHKIVDGVVVPNKQKNGDKYTRQYWDKVAPCIHTRNDQLASQNTVHPEEDRVFSIRELMKIMTIPPEFKWIDKTLEELNALPEKNKRALLKKEEIKIRQSIGEAVPTEIFFQIACNIRGFMEQEHFDNSMINKTIEDYQLDSPDNLIDFIVNNPLNLGSASLARIAELTNSKRENNAAYYTNKFIVNEIYKQLPEFEKEEINILEPSVGVGNFLPFLFKKYENVKRVNIDVADIDKKNLQILQLLLQKKEMPSNVNINYINTDTLLYDFKKRYDLVVGNPPFSKLKAKDAKKYLENNINKNTTNTFEFFLEKALAISDYVSMIMPKAILNTPEFNDTREILSHKKIDCIQDYGENGFKGVLVETICMFIDTVGIPNETKVESLTLKQSVIQKQKYITDMKYPYWIIYRDKFFDNISQRLEFDKFTVFRDRQITNSNTTQEKKADCLRVIKSRNISDDGKEIVDIPGYDSYIKKETVEALSAYKYVGNQNVYLTPNMTYKPRVMRNTKNVVVNGSVAVLIPKEDIHLTEKQMEYFSSDEYRKFYQIARNYQTRSLNVDATSVFFYGVLKECCNG
;
A
#
# COMPACT_ATOMS: atom_id res chain seq x y z
N MET A 1 12.65 -9.76 -18.48
CA MET A 1 13.79 -10.69 -18.36
C MET A 1 14.18 -11.19 -19.73
N LEU A 2 15.49 -11.25 -19.95
CA LEU A 2 16.10 -11.95 -21.06
C LEU A 2 15.92 -13.48 -20.93
N LYS A 3 16.20 -14.21 -22.02
CA LYS A 3 16.10 -15.68 -22.04
C LYS A 3 17.02 -16.39 -21.03
N ASP A 4 18.14 -15.77 -20.68
CA ASP A 4 19.08 -16.23 -19.66
C ASP A 4 18.67 -15.82 -18.23
N LYS A 5 17.44 -15.31 -18.06
CA LYS A 5 16.89 -14.73 -16.82
C LYS A 5 17.60 -13.45 -16.34
N THR A 6 18.49 -12.84 -17.13
CA THR A 6 19.08 -11.54 -16.79
C THR A 6 18.01 -10.46 -16.75
N LEU A 7 18.02 -9.67 -15.66
CA LEU A 7 17.09 -8.58 -15.43
C LEU A 7 17.56 -7.28 -16.07
N THR A 8 16.61 -6.43 -16.44
CA THR A 8 16.86 -5.20 -17.19
C THR A 8 16.31 -3.97 -16.49
N TYR A 9 16.97 -2.82 -16.67
CA TYR A 9 16.47 -1.56 -16.11
C TYR A 9 16.69 -0.35 -17.01
N ILE A 10 15.87 0.69 -16.78
CA ILE A 10 16.01 2.03 -17.35
C ILE A 10 16.24 3.03 -16.21
N SER A 11 17.10 4.02 -16.44
CA SER A 11 17.42 5.05 -15.44
C SER A 11 17.25 6.45 -16.02
N LEU A 12 16.24 7.17 -15.54
CA LEU A 12 15.93 8.55 -15.92
C LEU A 12 16.50 9.53 -14.89
N PHE A 13 16.96 10.70 -15.35
CA PHE A 13 17.63 11.71 -14.51
C PHE A 13 18.82 11.13 -13.73
N SER A 14 19.59 10.31 -14.44
CA SER A 14 20.51 9.34 -13.85
C SER A 14 21.77 9.93 -13.19
N CYS A 15 22.00 11.24 -13.28
CA CYS A 15 23.18 11.93 -12.75
C CYS A 15 24.48 11.28 -13.25
N ALA A 16 25.49 11.11 -12.40
CA ALA A 16 26.71 10.37 -12.74
C ALA A 16 26.54 8.84 -12.67
N GLY A 17 25.33 8.34 -12.39
CA GLY A 17 25.03 6.92 -12.29
C GLY A 17 25.35 6.26 -10.95
N VAL A 18 25.72 7.02 -9.92
CA VAL A 18 26.12 6.49 -8.60
C VAL A 18 25.06 5.58 -7.96
N GLY A 19 23.81 6.04 -7.88
CA GLY A 19 22.74 5.25 -7.26
C GLY A 19 22.45 3.99 -8.06
N CYS A 20 22.16 4.14 -9.36
CA CYS A 20 21.82 3.03 -10.24
C CYS A 20 23.01 2.11 -10.59
N PHE A 21 24.24 2.42 -10.14
CA PHE A 21 25.33 1.47 -10.12
C PHE A 21 25.02 0.27 -9.21
N GLY A 22 24.14 0.44 -8.21
CA GLY A 22 23.63 -0.65 -7.39
C GLY A 22 22.92 -1.73 -8.22
N PHE A 23 22.11 -1.34 -9.21
CA PHE A 23 21.47 -2.30 -10.12
C PHE A 23 22.49 -3.09 -10.94
N LYS A 24 23.52 -2.40 -11.44
CA LYS A 24 24.63 -3.07 -12.14
C LYS A 24 25.37 -4.05 -11.23
N LYS A 25 25.66 -3.67 -9.98
CA LYS A 25 26.28 -4.56 -8.97
C LYS A 25 25.40 -5.76 -8.64
N ALA A 26 24.07 -5.61 -8.70
CA ALA A 26 23.11 -6.70 -8.56
C ALA A 26 22.97 -7.57 -9.82
N GLY A 27 23.71 -7.28 -10.91
CA GLY A 27 23.71 -8.07 -12.14
C GLY A 27 22.63 -7.69 -13.15
N PHE A 28 22.01 -6.51 -13.01
CA PHE A 28 21.05 -6.02 -14.00
C PHE A 28 21.75 -5.37 -15.19
N GLU A 29 21.12 -5.50 -16.35
CA GLU A 29 21.52 -4.85 -17.59
C GLU A 29 20.78 -3.53 -17.82
N CYS A 30 21.53 -2.45 -18.09
CA CYS A 30 20.93 -1.14 -18.35
C CYS A 30 20.52 -1.04 -19.83
N ILE A 31 19.20 -0.97 -20.08
CA ILE A 31 18.63 -0.75 -21.42
C ILE A 31 18.97 0.65 -21.91
N ALA A 32 18.62 1.64 -21.11
CA ALA A 32 18.81 3.04 -21.42
C ALA A 32 19.02 3.85 -20.15
N THR A 33 19.90 4.84 -20.25
CA THR A 33 20.12 5.84 -19.23
C THR A 33 20.00 7.23 -19.84
N ASN A 34 19.20 8.08 -19.23
CA ASN A 34 18.98 9.45 -19.68
C ASN A 34 19.54 10.44 -18.63
N GLU A 35 20.37 11.37 -19.11
CA GLU A 35 20.97 12.45 -18.31
C GLU A 35 21.26 13.64 -19.23
N LEU A 36 20.86 14.84 -18.80
CA LEU A 36 21.01 16.05 -19.60
C LEU A 36 22.48 16.53 -19.69
N ILE A 37 23.27 16.29 -18.64
CA ILE A 37 24.63 16.82 -18.51
C ILE A 37 25.66 15.79 -18.99
N GLU A 38 26.26 16.04 -20.16
CA GLU A 38 27.22 15.16 -20.82
C GLU A 38 28.38 14.71 -19.92
N ARG A 39 29.02 15.64 -19.18
CA ARG A 39 30.12 15.30 -18.27
C ARG A 39 29.74 14.28 -17.19
N ARG A 40 28.46 14.20 -16.80
CA ARG A 40 27.95 13.19 -15.86
C ARG A 40 27.66 11.88 -16.56
N LEU A 41 27.08 11.93 -17.76
CA LEU A 41 26.86 10.75 -18.59
C LEU A 41 28.19 10.04 -18.93
N ASN A 42 29.26 10.79 -19.17
CA ASN A 42 30.60 10.22 -19.41
C ASN A 42 31.11 9.39 -18.21
N VAL A 43 30.77 9.76 -16.97
CA VAL A 43 31.09 8.93 -15.79
C VAL A 43 30.39 7.57 -15.89
N GLN A 44 29.15 7.53 -16.38
CA GLN A 44 28.43 6.28 -16.59
C GLN A 44 29.09 5.40 -17.65
N LYS A 45 29.64 6.01 -18.71
CA LYS A 45 30.41 5.31 -19.75
C LYS A 45 31.69 4.69 -19.19
N TYR A 46 32.43 5.39 -18.33
CA TYR A 46 33.63 4.85 -17.67
C TYR A 46 33.32 3.61 -16.80
N ASN A 47 32.08 3.51 -16.34
CA ASN A 47 31.58 2.38 -15.57
C ASN A 47 30.89 1.32 -16.43
N ASN A 48 30.92 1.42 -17.77
CA ASN A 48 30.26 0.52 -18.72
C ASN A 48 28.79 0.24 -18.36
N LYS A 49 28.05 1.27 -17.95
CA LYS A 49 26.69 1.11 -17.40
C LYS A 49 25.73 0.45 -18.40
N CYS A 50 25.66 0.97 -19.62
CA CYS A 50 24.87 0.39 -20.71
C CYS A 50 25.75 -0.50 -21.58
N ARG A 51 25.20 -1.64 -22.01
CA ARG A 51 25.85 -2.55 -22.97
C ARG A 51 26.05 -1.91 -24.34
N PHE A 52 25.11 -1.08 -24.77
CA PHE A 52 25.13 -0.44 -26.08
C PHE A 52 25.35 1.07 -25.93
N GLU A 53 26.14 1.64 -26.84
CA GLU A 53 26.42 3.09 -26.83
C GLU A 53 25.13 3.91 -27.03
N SER A 54 24.20 3.40 -27.83
CA SER A 54 22.87 3.99 -28.05
C SER A 54 21.99 4.03 -26.78
N GLY A 55 22.35 3.26 -25.75
CA GLY A 55 21.72 3.31 -24.44
C GLY A 55 22.14 4.51 -23.58
N TYR A 56 23.18 5.27 -23.96
CA TYR A 56 23.58 6.50 -23.26
C TYR A 56 22.94 7.73 -23.94
N ILE A 57 21.84 8.22 -23.38
CA ILE A 57 21.01 9.27 -23.99
C ILE A 57 21.25 10.61 -23.29
N CYS A 58 22.05 11.46 -23.93
CA CYS A 58 22.43 12.79 -23.44
C CYS A 58 21.45 13.90 -23.87
N ASP A 59 20.16 13.76 -23.54
CA ASP A 59 19.12 14.63 -24.09
C ASP A 59 18.05 15.03 -23.07
N ASP A 60 17.25 16.04 -23.41
CA ASP A 60 16.10 16.49 -22.63
C ASP A 60 14.90 15.53 -22.77
N ILE A 61 14.57 14.85 -21.67
CA ILE A 61 13.51 13.85 -21.58
C ILE A 61 12.10 14.38 -21.91
N THR A 62 11.89 15.69 -21.88
CA THR A 62 10.59 16.30 -22.23
C THR A 62 10.26 16.13 -23.71
N THR A 63 11.28 15.98 -24.56
CA THR A 63 11.13 15.88 -26.02
C THR A 63 10.72 14.48 -26.48
N ASP A 64 9.85 14.40 -27.50
CA ASP A 64 9.45 13.12 -28.09
C ASP A 64 10.61 12.40 -28.79
N GLU A 65 11.57 13.15 -29.36
CA GLU A 65 12.78 12.57 -29.94
C GLU A 65 13.56 11.76 -28.90
N THR A 66 13.73 12.30 -27.70
CA THR A 66 14.43 11.63 -26.59
C THR A 66 13.69 10.39 -26.13
N LYS A 67 12.36 10.47 -25.99
CA LYS A 67 11.52 9.31 -25.64
C LYS A 67 11.63 8.22 -26.72
N ASN A 68 11.66 8.61 -28.00
CA ASN A 68 11.83 7.69 -29.13
C ASN A 68 13.20 6.99 -29.12
N LYS A 69 14.27 7.64 -28.66
CA LYS A 69 15.58 6.99 -28.45
C LYS A 69 15.47 5.87 -27.39
N ILE A 70 14.77 6.12 -26.28
CA ILE A 70 14.52 5.12 -25.24
C ILE A 70 13.69 3.95 -25.80
N PHE A 71 12.61 4.22 -26.54
CA PHE A 71 11.77 3.17 -27.13
C PHE A 71 12.52 2.31 -28.14
N LYS A 72 13.39 2.90 -28.97
CA LYS A 72 14.25 2.15 -29.89
C LYS A 72 15.19 1.18 -29.17
N GLU A 73 15.77 1.60 -28.04
CA GLU A 73 16.56 0.68 -27.24
C GLU A 73 15.69 -0.42 -26.64
N ILE A 74 14.51 -0.11 -26.10
CA ILE A 74 13.58 -1.14 -25.60
C ILE A 74 13.28 -2.17 -26.70
N ASP A 75 12.99 -1.73 -27.93
CA ASP A 75 12.71 -2.63 -29.06
C ASP A 75 13.91 -3.48 -29.44
N ARG A 76 15.12 -2.90 -29.44
CA ARG A 76 16.37 -3.67 -29.60
C ARG A 76 16.54 -4.75 -28.53
N TRP A 77 16.26 -4.45 -27.27
CA TRP A 77 16.34 -5.44 -26.19
C TRP A 77 15.26 -6.52 -26.32
N LYS A 78 14.07 -6.20 -26.85
CA LYS A 78 13.05 -7.21 -27.20
C LYS A 78 13.55 -8.16 -28.28
N GLU A 79 14.25 -7.66 -29.30
CA GLU A 79 14.87 -8.51 -30.34
C GLU A 79 15.93 -9.47 -29.75
N LEU A 80 16.61 -9.06 -28.69
CA LEU A 80 17.52 -9.93 -27.91
C LEU A 80 16.79 -10.93 -26.98
N GLY A 81 15.46 -10.93 -27.00
CA GLY A 81 14.63 -11.83 -26.22
C GLY A 81 14.24 -11.29 -24.84
N ASN A 82 14.37 -9.99 -24.58
CA ASN A 82 13.82 -9.39 -23.37
C ASN A 82 12.30 -9.29 -23.50
N ASP A 83 11.57 -9.99 -22.66
CA ASP A 83 10.10 -10.01 -22.74
C ASP A 83 9.45 -8.67 -22.35
N ARG A 84 10.07 -7.94 -21.43
CA ARG A 84 9.56 -6.71 -20.81
C ARG A 84 10.65 -6.07 -19.94
N VAL A 85 10.63 -4.74 -19.85
CA VAL A 85 11.50 -3.96 -18.94
C VAL A 85 11.18 -4.34 -17.49
N ASP A 86 12.18 -4.78 -16.73
CA ASP A 86 11.94 -5.21 -15.35
C ASP A 86 11.79 -4.00 -14.43
N VAL A 87 12.70 -3.01 -14.50
CA VAL A 87 12.67 -1.85 -13.60
C VAL A 87 12.83 -0.52 -14.35
N LEU A 88 11.99 0.48 -14.04
CA LEU A 88 12.23 1.87 -14.41
C LEU A 88 12.50 2.71 -13.18
N ILE A 89 13.68 3.33 -13.12
CA ILE A 89 14.12 4.19 -12.02
C ILE A 89 14.09 5.64 -12.50
N ALA A 90 13.51 6.53 -11.71
CA ALA A 90 13.52 7.96 -12.00
C ALA A 90 13.83 8.78 -10.74
N THR A 91 14.79 9.69 -10.87
CA THR A 91 15.21 10.64 -9.83
C THR A 91 15.02 12.09 -10.32
N PRO A 92 13.78 12.49 -10.67
CA PRO A 92 13.54 13.79 -11.29
C PRO A 92 13.96 14.93 -10.36
N PRO A 93 14.62 15.99 -10.88
CA PRO A 93 15.02 17.12 -10.04
C PRO A 93 13.78 17.85 -9.53
N CYS A 94 13.77 18.17 -8.23
CA CYS A 94 12.69 18.93 -7.61
C CYS A 94 13.28 20.17 -6.94
N GLN A 95 12.80 21.36 -7.30
CA GLN A 95 13.32 22.64 -6.81
C GLN A 95 12.24 23.47 -6.10
N GLY A 96 12.66 24.28 -5.14
CA GLY A 96 11.77 25.14 -4.34
C GLY A 96 11.47 24.65 -2.92
N MET A 97 12.20 23.66 -2.42
CA MET A 97 11.97 23.08 -1.09
C MET A 97 13.09 23.44 -0.12
N SER A 98 13.07 24.67 0.36
CA SER A 98 13.59 24.97 1.70
C SER A 98 12.40 25.29 2.58
N VAL A 99 12.47 24.92 3.86
CA VAL A 99 11.45 25.20 4.89
C VAL A 99 11.20 26.73 5.06
N ALA A 100 11.94 27.58 4.32
CA ALA A 100 11.99 29.03 4.48
C ALA A 100 11.41 29.88 3.32
N ASN A 101 10.88 29.33 2.22
CA ASN A 101 10.36 30.15 1.11
C ASN A 101 8.89 29.87 0.75
N HIS A 102 8.01 30.78 1.18
CA HIS A 102 6.54 30.73 1.01
C HIS A 102 6.01 31.31 -0.33
N LYS A 103 6.86 31.54 -1.35
CA LYS A 103 6.40 31.96 -2.68
C LYS A 103 7.09 31.14 -3.76
N LYS A 104 6.35 30.21 -4.37
CA LYS A 104 6.84 29.38 -5.47
C LYS A 104 6.83 30.19 -6.76
N ALA A 105 7.97 30.32 -7.42
CA ALA A 105 8.07 30.95 -8.73
C ALA A 105 7.55 29.98 -9.82
N GLU A 106 7.00 30.49 -10.93
CA GLU A 106 6.50 29.66 -12.06
C GLU A 106 7.54 28.63 -12.55
N ASN A 107 8.82 29.01 -12.58
CA ASN A 107 9.93 28.13 -12.96
C ASN A 107 10.12 26.91 -12.03
N GLU A 108 9.72 27.00 -10.76
CA GLU A 108 9.80 25.88 -9.81
C GLU A 108 8.71 24.84 -10.09
N ILE A 109 7.51 25.29 -10.47
CA ILE A 109 6.41 24.40 -10.87
C ILE A 109 6.79 23.62 -12.13
N VAL A 110 7.37 24.29 -13.13
CA VAL A 110 7.84 23.65 -14.37
C VAL A 110 8.88 22.55 -14.10
N ARG A 111 9.86 22.80 -13.20
CA ARG A 111 10.84 21.76 -12.82
C ARG A 111 10.19 20.59 -12.11
N ASN A 112 9.23 20.85 -11.23
CA ASN A 112 8.49 19.79 -10.53
C ASN A 112 7.60 18.98 -11.47
N SER A 113 7.25 19.48 -12.64
CA SER A 113 6.50 18.76 -13.68
C SER A 113 7.33 17.69 -14.43
N LEU A 114 8.66 17.62 -14.25
CA LEU A 114 9.49 16.57 -14.86
C LEU A 114 9.14 15.14 -14.37
N VAL A 115 8.49 15.03 -13.21
CA VAL A 115 7.92 13.75 -12.75
C VAL A 115 6.82 13.25 -13.70
N VAL A 116 6.06 14.15 -14.33
CA VAL A 116 4.98 13.81 -15.26
C VAL A 116 5.55 13.11 -16.49
N GLU A 117 6.73 13.53 -16.98
CA GLU A 117 7.42 12.83 -18.06
C GLU A 117 7.80 11.39 -17.68
N SER A 118 8.18 11.19 -16.42
CA SER A 118 8.47 9.84 -15.91
C SER A 118 7.20 9.00 -15.81
N VAL A 119 6.09 9.57 -15.33
CA VAL A 119 4.78 8.92 -15.26
C VAL A 119 4.31 8.48 -16.66
N HIS A 120 4.39 9.38 -17.65
CA HIS A 120 4.06 9.05 -19.04
C HIS A 120 4.93 7.91 -19.60
N LEU A 121 6.23 7.92 -19.31
CA LEU A 121 7.12 6.83 -19.70
C LEU A 121 6.75 5.52 -19.01
N ILE A 122 6.45 5.51 -17.71
CA ILE A 122 5.99 4.30 -16.99
C ILE A 122 4.69 3.76 -17.60
N GLN A 123 3.74 4.62 -17.98
CA GLN A 123 2.49 4.20 -18.62
C GLN A 123 2.72 3.51 -19.98
N LYS A 124 3.64 4.04 -20.79
CA LYS A 124 3.97 3.53 -22.13
C LYS A 124 4.88 2.30 -22.09
N VAL A 125 5.93 2.35 -21.28
CA VAL A 125 6.91 1.25 -21.13
C VAL A 125 6.28 0.07 -20.37
N ALA A 126 5.38 0.36 -19.43
CA ALA A 126 4.74 -0.61 -18.56
C ALA A 126 5.75 -1.58 -17.89
N PRO A 127 6.79 -1.11 -17.19
CA PRO A 127 7.76 -1.99 -16.53
C PRO A 127 7.12 -2.90 -15.47
N ARG A 128 7.81 -3.96 -15.02
CA ARG A 128 7.32 -4.79 -13.89
C ARG A 128 7.32 -4.01 -12.58
N PHE A 129 8.37 -3.21 -12.40
CA PHE A 129 8.57 -2.35 -11.23
C PHE A 129 8.93 -0.93 -11.67
N PHE A 130 8.51 0.06 -10.90
CA PHE A 130 9.06 1.41 -11.00
C PHE A 130 9.53 1.91 -9.64
N ILE A 131 10.54 2.78 -9.66
CA ILE A 131 11.11 3.39 -8.46
C ILE A 131 11.24 4.89 -8.68
N PHE A 132 10.62 5.68 -7.81
CA PHE A 132 10.96 7.09 -7.65
C PHE A 132 11.78 7.28 -6.38
N GLU A 133 12.86 8.05 -6.47
CA GLU A 133 13.55 8.60 -5.31
C GLU A 133 13.58 10.12 -5.40
N ASN A 134 13.30 10.77 -4.28
CA ASN A 134 13.35 12.23 -4.18
C ASN A 134 13.37 12.69 -2.71
N VAL A 135 13.36 14.00 -2.45
CA VAL A 135 13.32 14.56 -1.09
C VAL A 135 12.03 14.20 -0.32
N ALA A 136 12.07 14.30 1.01
CA ALA A 136 10.97 13.92 1.90
C ALA A 136 9.60 14.56 1.55
N ALA A 137 9.60 15.81 1.07
CA ALA A 137 8.38 16.53 0.73
C ALA A 137 7.75 16.12 -0.62
N PHE A 138 8.41 15.27 -1.41
CA PHE A 138 8.09 14.96 -2.81
C PHE A 138 6.61 14.70 -3.10
N MET A 139 5.98 13.77 -2.39
CA MET A 139 4.57 13.40 -2.66
C MET A 139 3.58 14.54 -2.43
N LYS A 140 3.95 15.52 -1.60
CA LYS A 140 3.11 16.69 -1.25
C LYS A 140 3.46 17.93 -2.09
N THR A 141 4.51 17.86 -2.90
CA THR A 141 4.93 18.98 -3.75
C THR A 141 3.96 19.15 -4.90
N GLY A 142 3.60 20.39 -5.22
CA GLY A 142 2.74 20.70 -6.38
C GLY A 142 3.50 20.62 -7.71
N CYS A 143 2.89 20.04 -8.72
CA CYS A 143 3.32 20.01 -10.12
C CYS A 143 2.17 20.36 -11.05
N THR A 144 2.47 20.71 -12.31
CA THR A 144 1.45 20.82 -13.36
C THR A 144 1.08 19.42 -13.83
N ALA A 145 -0.14 18.98 -13.57
CA ALA A 145 -0.69 17.71 -14.02
C ALA A 145 -0.94 17.70 -15.55
N PRO A 146 -1.17 16.53 -16.17
CA PRO A 146 -1.45 16.42 -17.61
C PRO A 146 -2.64 17.27 -18.08
N ASP A 147 -3.62 17.52 -17.21
CA ASP A 147 -4.79 18.36 -17.46
C ASP A 147 -4.52 19.88 -17.33
N GLY A 148 -3.28 20.28 -17.03
CA GLY A 148 -2.86 21.67 -16.84
C GLY A 148 -3.12 22.23 -15.44
N THR A 149 -3.75 21.46 -14.54
CA THR A 149 -4.03 21.90 -13.16
C THR A 149 -2.81 21.70 -12.25
N VAL A 150 -2.76 22.42 -11.13
CA VAL A 150 -1.73 22.21 -10.11
C VAL A 150 -2.23 21.19 -9.09
N LYS A 151 -1.61 20.01 -9.06
CA LYS A 151 -1.92 18.92 -8.13
C LYS A 151 -0.67 18.51 -7.35
N ALA A 152 -0.84 17.81 -6.22
CA ALA A 152 0.32 17.20 -5.59
C ALA A 152 0.87 16.09 -6.48
N ILE A 153 2.20 15.93 -6.52
CA ILE A 153 2.86 14.87 -7.31
C ILE A 153 2.32 13.49 -6.92
N GLY A 154 2.05 13.28 -5.62
CA GLY A 154 1.45 12.04 -5.15
C GLY A 154 0.11 11.76 -5.81
N ASP A 155 -0.77 12.77 -5.89
CA ASP A 155 -2.09 12.64 -6.50
C ASP A 155 -1.95 12.25 -7.98
N VAL A 156 -1.07 12.92 -8.74
CA VAL A 156 -0.81 12.59 -10.15
C VAL A 156 -0.28 11.16 -10.31
N VAL A 157 0.69 10.75 -9.48
CA VAL A 157 1.24 9.39 -9.51
C VAL A 157 0.15 8.35 -9.25
N TYR A 158 -0.70 8.57 -8.22
CA TYR A 158 -1.77 7.62 -7.91
C TYR A 158 -2.88 7.64 -8.98
N GLU A 159 -3.32 8.80 -9.46
CA GLU A 159 -4.34 8.94 -10.51
C GLU A 159 -3.89 8.22 -11.81
N GLU A 160 -2.66 8.43 -12.24
CA GLU A 160 -2.16 7.98 -13.54
C GLU A 160 -1.66 6.52 -13.55
N LEU A 161 -1.19 6.00 -12.41
CA LEU A 161 -0.52 4.70 -12.35
C LEU A 161 -1.25 3.64 -11.51
N SER A 162 -2.14 4.00 -10.58
CA SER A 162 -2.76 3.01 -9.67
C SER A 162 -3.69 2.03 -10.38
N ASP A 163 -4.12 2.31 -11.61
CA ASP A 163 -4.89 1.35 -12.39
C ASP A 163 -4.05 0.13 -12.79
N LYS A 164 -2.76 0.31 -13.07
CA LYS A 164 -1.83 -0.76 -13.50
C LYS A 164 -0.86 -1.22 -12.41
N TYR A 165 -0.65 -0.42 -11.36
CA TYR A 165 0.34 -0.70 -10.31
C TYR A 165 -0.25 -0.65 -8.91
N ILE A 166 0.31 -1.45 -8.01
CA ILE A 166 0.22 -1.25 -6.56
C ILE A 166 1.40 -0.36 -6.17
N ILE A 167 1.11 0.77 -5.53
CA ILE A 167 2.09 1.82 -5.26
C ILE A 167 2.20 2.02 -3.74
N VAL A 168 3.42 2.05 -3.24
CA VAL A 168 3.75 2.41 -1.85
C VAL A 168 4.79 3.52 -1.87
N SER A 169 4.63 4.48 -0.95
CA SER A 169 5.58 5.57 -0.73
C SER A 169 6.00 5.56 0.74
N ARG A 170 7.31 5.69 1.00
CA ARG A 170 7.86 5.82 2.36
C ARG A 170 8.88 6.93 2.41
N ILE A 171 8.88 7.66 3.52
CA ILE A 171 9.96 8.57 3.89
C ILE A 171 10.94 7.77 4.74
N LEU A 172 12.17 7.62 4.25
CA LEU A 172 13.25 6.87 4.90
C LEU A 172 14.38 7.82 5.25
N ASN A 173 15.02 7.64 6.40
CA ASN A 173 16.36 8.18 6.60
C ASN A 173 17.38 7.11 6.22
N PHE A 174 18.11 7.32 5.13
CA PHE A 174 19.01 6.32 4.57
C PHE A 174 20.10 5.83 5.54
N LYS A 175 20.42 6.59 6.61
CA LYS A 175 21.34 6.12 7.66
C LYS A 175 20.91 4.81 8.30
N ASN A 176 19.61 4.54 8.32
CA ASN A 176 19.00 3.34 8.89
C ASN A 176 18.76 2.25 7.84
N TYR A 177 19.29 2.40 6.62
CA TYR A 177 19.07 1.47 5.50
C TYR A 177 20.38 1.20 4.73
N GLY A 178 21.52 1.30 5.41
CA GLY A 178 22.84 0.98 4.88
C GLY A 178 23.67 2.18 4.40
N SER A 179 23.09 3.38 4.26
CA SER A 179 23.89 4.60 4.02
C SER A 179 24.65 5.02 5.28
N ASN A 180 25.81 5.63 5.10
CA ASN A 180 26.62 6.15 6.21
C ASN A 180 26.34 7.64 6.50
N SER A 181 25.29 8.21 5.88
CA SER A 181 24.87 9.61 6.08
C SER A 181 23.39 9.72 6.43
N SER A 182 23.09 10.67 7.32
CA SER A 182 21.73 11.08 7.66
C SER A 182 21.12 11.84 6.47
N ARG A 183 20.29 11.16 5.69
CA ARG A 183 19.68 11.67 4.46
C ARG A 183 18.25 11.17 4.36
N THR A 184 17.30 12.04 4.70
CA THR A 184 15.87 11.73 4.60
C THR A 184 15.35 11.91 3.18
N ARG A 185 14.78 10.85 2.61
CA ARG A 185 14.28 10.78 1.23
C ARG A 185 12.97 10.03 1.16
N THR A 186 12.15 10.41 0.21
CA THR A 186 10.97 9.65 -0.17
C THR A 186 11.36 8.65 -1.25
N VAL A 187 11.06 7.39 -1.01
CA VAL A 187 11.17 6.31 -2.00
C VAL A 187 9.77 5.80 -2.30
N VAL A 188 9.40 5.81 -3.58
CA VAL A 188 8.13 5.27 -4.08
C VAL A 188 8.43 4.05 -4.91
N ILE A 189 7.82 2.90 -4.58
CA ILE A 189 7.94 1.67 -5.35
C ILE A 189 6.56 1.30 -5.88
N GLY A 190 6.50 1.04 -7.18
CA GLY A 190 5.33 0.48 -7.86
C GLY A 190 5.59 -0.94 -8.30
N VAL A 191 4.65 -1.83 -8.03
CA VAL A 191 4.63 -3.22 -8.50
C VAL A 191 3.45 -3.39 -9.45
N SER A 192 3.71 -3.93 -10.65
CA SER A 192 2.67 -4.18 -11.64
C SER A 192 1.61 -5.14 -11.09
N LYS A 193 0.32 -4.85 -11.31
CA LYS A 193 -0.80 -5.61 -10.74
C LYS A 193 -0.89 -7.07 -11.21
N ASP A 194 -0.28 -7.39 -12.34
CA ASP A 194 -0.16 -8.76 -12.85
C ASP A 194 0.69 -9.67 -11.95
N ILE A 195 1.62 -9.10 -11.16
CA ILE A 195 2.47 -9.84 -10.22
C ILE A 195 2.19 -9.50 -8.74
N ALA A 196 1.24 -8.61 -8.47
CA ALA A 196 0.92 -8.14 -7.12
C ALA A 196 0.31 -9.21 -6.20
N GLU A 197 -0.11 -10.36 -6.74
CA GLU A 197 -0.48 -11.52 -5.91
C GLU A 197 0.73 -12.20 -5.25
N TYR A 198 1.93 -12.02 -5.82
CA TYR A 198 3.15 -12.71 -5.40
C TYR A 198 4.12 -11.81 -4.64
N VAL A 199 4.10 -10.50 -4.90
CA VAL A 199 4.96 -9.52 -4.22
C VAL A 199 4.23 -8.21 -3.95
N ALA A 200 4.43 -7.67 -2.75
CA ALA A 200 4.00 -6.33 -2.39
C ALA A 200 5.17 -5.33 -2.49
N PRO A 201 4.93 -4.06 -2.85
CA PRO A 201 6.01 -3.07 -2.93
C PRO A 201 6.81 -2.92 -1.63
N ILE A 202 6.17 -3.10 -0.47
CA ILE A 202 6.82 -2.97 0.84
C ILE A 202 7.95 -3.98 1.06
N GLU A 203 7.86 -5.16 0.44
CA GLU A 203 8.87 -6.23 0.52
C GLU A 203 10.14 -5.88 -0.28
N LEU A 204 10.05 -4.91 -1.20
CA LEU A 204 11.17 -4.50 -2.04
C LEU A 204 12.02 -3.39 -1.42
N TYR A 205 11.56 -2.79 -0.31
CA TYR A 205 12.31 -1.75 0.39
C TYR A 205 13.60 -2.30 1.04
N PRO A 206 14.64 -1.46 1.18
CA PRO A 206 15.85 -1.81 1.91
C PRO A 206 15.56 -2.33 3.33
N THR A 207 16.51 -3.06 3.90
CA THR A 207 16.40 -3.61 5.25
C THR A 207 16.86 -2.56 6.28
N TYR A 208 16.12 -2.45 7.38
CA TYR A 208 16.49 -1.57 8.48
C TYR A 208 17.78 -2.05 9.15
N VAL A 209 18.71 -1.13 9.40
CA VAL A 209 19.96 -1.39 10.11
C VAL A 209 20.24 -0.25 11.10
N GLU A 210 20.99 -0.57 12.15
CA GLU A 210 21.52 0.45 13.04
C GLU A 210 22.51 1.36 12.31
N GLU A 211 22.46 2.64 12.68
CA GLU A 211 23.30 3.66 12.08
C GLU A 211 24.75 3.60 12.55
N ARG A 212 25.68 3.91 11.65
CA ARG A 212 27.11 3.94 11.94
C ARG A 212 27.60 5.35 12.27
N THR A 213 28.55 5.46 13.19
CA THR A 213 29.19 6.75 13.48
C THR A 213 30.18 7.13 12.37
N LEU A 214 30.50 8.42 12.24
CA LEU A 214 31.51 8.89 11.30
C LEU A 214 32.86 8.24 11.56
N ARG A 215 33.19 7.99 12.84
CA ARG A 215 34.39 7.25 13.24
C ARG A 215 34.42 5.84 12.66
N ASP A 216 33.31 5.11 12.70
CA ASP A 216 33.23 3.75 12.14
C ASP A 216 33.43 3.72 10.61
N VAL A 217 33.21 4.85 9.94
CA VAL A 217 33.18 4.93 8.47
C VAL A 217 34.51 5.40 7.90
N ILE A 218 35.13 6.43 8.50
CA ILE A 218 36.36 7.05 7.99
C ILE A 218 37.49 7.17 9.03
N GLY A 219 37.27 6.76 10.28
CA GLY A 219 38.25 6.96 11.36
C GLY A 219 39.54 6.16 11.23
N ASP A 220 39.56 5.16 10.33
CA ASP A 220 40.72 4.33 9.99
C ASP A 220 41.56 4.88 8.82
N MET A 221 41.13 6.00 8.22
CA MET A 221 41.79 6.56 7.05
C MET A 221 43.08 7.31 7.42
N PRO A 222 44.10 7.33 6.52
CA PRO A 222 45.29 8.15 6.72
C PRO A 222 44.93 9.63 6.93
N LYS A 223 45.67 10.33 7.78
CA LYS A 223 45.53 11.78 7.90
C LYS A 223 46.11 12.46 6.66
N LEU A 224 45.59 13.63 6.31
CA LEU A 224 46.12 14.46 5.23
C LEU A 224 46.64 15.79 5.77
N GLU A 225 47.86 16.13 5.37
CA GLU A 225 48.42 17.46 5.56
C GLU A 225 47.76 18.48 4.61
N TRP A 226 47.98 19.77 4.87
CA TRP A 226 47.37 20.85 4.08
C TRP A 226 47.77 20.77 2.60
N GLY A 227 46.80 20.42 1.74
CA GLY A 227 46.99 20.28 0.31
C GLY A 227 47.65 18.97 -0.14
N GLU A 228 47.75 17.98 0.75
CA GLU A 228 48.22 16.64 0.43
C GLU A 228 47.21 15.88 -0.46
N ILE A 229 47.76 15.07 -1.37
CA ILE A 229 47.04 14.02 -2.08
C ILE A 229 47.61 12.71 -1.57
N CYS A 230 46.77 11.84 -1.00
CA CYS A 230 47.24 10.58 -0.45
C CYS A 230 48.05 9.78 -1.49
N PRO A 231 49.26 9.30 -1.15
CA PRO A 231 50.10 8.57 -2.11
C PRO A 231 49.46 7.31 -2.67
N THR A 232 48.63 6.64 -1.86
CA THR A 232 47.98 5.36 -2.20
C THR A 232 46.53 5.51 -2.66
N ASP A 233 45.94 6.70 -2.58
CA ASP A 233 44.56 6.93 -3.03
C ASP A 233 44.36 8.35 -3.57
N PHE A 234 44.38 8.48 -4.90
CA PHE A 234 44.14 9.73 -5.62
C PHE A 234 42.87 10.46 -5.20
N TYR A 235 41.82 9.75 -4.80
CA TYR A 235 40.56 10.36 -4.37
C TYR A 235 40.58 10.77 -2.90
N HIS A 236 41.54 10.32 -2.11
CA HIS A 236 41.78 10.83 -0.77
C HIS A 236 42.58 12.13 -0.84
N SER A 237 41.90 13.15 -1.36
CA SER A 237 42.37 14.52 -1.55
C SER A 237 41.22 15.49 -1.32
N PHE A 238 41.53 16.73 -0.97
CA PHE A 238 40.54 17.77 -0.71
C PHE A 238 40.88 19.09 -1.42
N ARG A 239 39.87 19.96 -1.53
CA ARG A 239 40.05 21.30 -2.10
C ARG A 239 40.86 22.17 -1.15
N THR A 240 41.98 22.71 -1.62
CA THR A 240 42.76 23.69 -0.88
C THR A 240 42.11 25.07 -0.90
N TYR A 241 42.35 25.82 0.17
CA TYR A 241 41.97 27.22 0.34
C TYR A 241 43.22 28.09 0.44
N PRO A 242 43.09 29.42 0.34
CA PRO A 242 44.15 30.32 0.81
C PRO A 242 44.54 29.96 2.25
N GLU A 243 45.84 29.84 2.51
CA GLU A 243 46.38 29.29 3.74
C GLU A 243 46.02 30.15 4.97
N GLU A 244 45.82 31.45 4.75
CA GLU A 244 45.30 32.39 5.74
C GLU A 244 43.88 32.04 6.25
N MET A 245 43.09 31.25 5.51
CA MET A 245 41.78 30.78 5.98
C MET A 245 41.88 29.61 6.96
N ARG A 246 43.04 28.97 7.08
CA ARG A 246 43.24 27.80 7.94
C ARG A 246 43.02 28.13 9.41
N CYS A 247 43.42 29.33 9.84
CA CYS A 247 43.26 29.79 11.22
C CYS A 247 41.78 29.89 11.64
N TRP A 248 40.83 29.97 10.69
CA TRP A 248 39.41 30.01 11.00
C TRP A 248 38.90 28.72 11.61
N ILE A 249 39.50 27.58 11.23
CA ILE A 249 39.05 26.26 11.65
C ILE A 249 40.04 25.51 12.54
N HIS A 250 41.31 25.92 12.54
CA HIS A 250 42.40 25.21 13.22
C HIS A 250 42.10 24.90 14.68
N ASP A 251 41.76 25.93 15.46
CA ASP A 251 41.56 25.84 16.91
C ASP A 251 40.17 25.34 17.32
N LEU A 252 39.29 25.08 16.35
CA LEU A 252 37.93 24.61 16.64
C LEU A 252 37.97 23.19 17.18
N LYS A 253 37.16 22.92 18.21
CA LYS A 253 36.81 21.57 18.67
C LYS A 253 35.61 21.04 17.87
N GLN A 254 35.37 19.73 17.96
CA GLN A 254 34.17 19.11 17.38
C GLN A 254 32.90 19.89 17.78
N GLY A 255 32.07 20.23 16.80
CA GLY A 255 30.84 20.99 16.99
C GLY A 255 30.98 22.50 17.11
N GLN A 256 32.19 23.05 17.22
CA GLN A 256 32.39 24.50 17.27
C GLN A 256 32.37 25.12 15.87
N SER A 257 31.80 26.32 15.77
CA SER A 257 31.76 27.12 14.54
C SER A 257 32.84 28.19 14.53
N ALA A 258 33.46 28.42 13.38
CA ALA A 258 34.42 29.51 13.20
C ALA A 258 33.82 30.91 13.46
N PHE A 259 32.50 31.06 13.42
CA PHE A 259 31.83 32.33 13.76
C PHE A 259 31.93 32.68 15.26
N ASP A 260 32.13 31.67 16.10
CA ASP A 260 32.17 31.81 17.57
C ASP A 260 33.59 32.02 18.11
N ASN A 261 34.59 32.19 17.23
CA ASN A 261 35.96 32.49 17.64
C ASN A 261 36.00 33.81 18.45
N GLU A 262 36.71 33.80 19.58
CA GLU A 262 36.91 35.00 20.41
C GLU A 262 37.70 36.07 19.65
N ASP A 263 38.74 35.65 18.93
CA ASP A 263 39.53 36.50 18.04
C ASP A 263 38.75 36.78 16.74
N GLU A 264 38.41 38.05 16.50
CA GLU A 264 37.68 38.47 15.30
C GLU A 264 38.46 38.21 14.00
N LEU A 265 39.80 38.19 14.05
CA LEU A 265 40.65 37.89 12.90
C LEU A 265 40.58 36.41 12.51
N LYS A 266 40.20 35.53 13.45
CA LYS A 266 39.95 34.10 13.21
C LYS A 266 38.51 33.82 12.80
N ARG A 267 37.63 34.82 12.71
CA ARG A 267 36.28 34.62 12.16
C ARG A 267 36.31 34.65 10.64
N PRO A 268 35.45 33.88 9.94
CA PRO A 268 35.38 33.91 8.49
C PRO A 268 35.07 35.31 7.95
N HIS A 269 35.95 35.87 7.13
CA HIS A 269 35.84 37.22 6.61
C HIS A 269 36.30 37.35 5.15
N LYS A 270 36.10 38.53 4.58
CA LYS A 270 36.64 38.95 3.27
C LYS A 270 37.37 40.26 3.43
N ILE A 271 38.38 40.50 2.60
CA ILE A 271 39.04 41.79 2.51
C ILE A 271 38.45 42.51 1.30
N VAL A 272 37.79 43.65 1.52
CA VAL A 272 37.24 44.52 0.48
C VAL A 272 37.87 45.90 0.66
N ASP A 273 38.64 46.36 -0.31
CA ASP A 273 39.37 47.64 -0.28
C ASP A 273 40.25 47.83 0.98
N GLY A 274 40.90 46.75 1.42
CA GLY A 274 41.74 46.73 2.62
C GLY A 274 40.99 46.63 3.94
N VAL A 275 39.65 46.59 3.92
CA VAL A 275 38.80 46.47 5.12
C VAL A 275 38.33 45.04 5.32
N VAL A 276 38.41 44.55 6.56
CA VAL A 276 37.88 43.25 6.97
C VAL A 276 36.36 43.32 7.07
N VAL A 277 35.68 42.55 6.23
CA VAL A 277 34.21 42.41 6.21
C VAL A 277 33.83 40.99 6.64
N PRO A 278 33.21 40.81 7.81
CA PRO A 278 32.78 39.49 8.29
C PRO A 278 31.78 38.82 7.32
N ASN A 279 31.91 37.51 7.16
CA ASN A 279 30.92 36.74 6.41
C ASN A 279 29.59 36.67 7.17
N LYS A 280 28.48 36.63 6.45
CA LYS A 280 27.15 36.52 7.08
C LYS A 280 26.91 35.09 7.56
N GLN A 281 26.59 34.93 8.85
CA GLN A 281 26.09 33.70 9.44
C GLN A 281 24.63 33.46 9.01
N LYS A 282 24.43 33.06 7.76
CA LYS A 282 23.15 32.56 7.26
C LYS A 282 23.23 31.03 7.28
N ASN A 283 22.60 30.39 8.27
CA ASN A 283 22.61 28.95 8.61
C ASN A 283 23.68 28.58 9.66
N GLY A 284 23.29 27.82 10.69
CA GLY A 284 24.10 27.53 11.88
C GLY A 284 25.37 26.70 11.62
N ASP A 285 25.30 25.71 10.74
CA ASP A 285 26.35 24.67 10.64
C ASP A 285 27.48 25.00 9.64
N LYS A 286 27.62 26.28 9.26
CA LYS A 286 28.70 26.72 8.38
C LYS A 286 30.01 26.78 9.15
N TYR A 287 31.13 26.44 8.51
CA TYR A 287 32.46 26.45 9.13
C TYR A 287 32.49 25.71 10.49
N THR A 288 31.72 24.63 10.62
CA THR A 288 31.55 23.88 11.88
C THR A 288 32.19 22.51 11.76
N ARG A 289 33.09 22.17 12.70
CA ARG A 289 33.71 20.83 12.74
C ARG A 289 32.67 19.76 13.06
N GLN A 290 32.70 18.66 12.32
CA GLN A 290 31.79 17.54 12.55
C GLN A 290 32.20 16.73 13.79
N TYR A 291 31.28 15.89 14.28
CA TYR A 291 31.53 14.99 15.40
C TYR A 291 31.97 13.61 14.91
N TRP A 292 32.96 13.01 15.55
CA TRP A 292 33.36 11.64 15.27
C TRP A 292 32.29 10.63 15.68
N ASP A 293 31.72 10.79 16.88
CA ASP A 293 30.82 9.83 17.52
C ASP A 293 29.33 10.14 17.21
N LYS A 294 29.08 10.65 15.99
CA LYS A 294 27.74 10.85 15.42
C LYS A 294 27.72 10.37 13.97
N VAL A 295 26.52 10.06 13.47
CA VAL A 295 26.30 9.74 12.05
C VAL A 295 26.74 10.89 11.16
N ALA A 296 27.30 10.59 10.00
CA ALA A 296 27.69 11.64 9.06
C ALA A 296 26.46 12.47 8.62
N PRO A 297 26.62 13.78 8.47
CA PRO A 297 25.55 14.68 8.01
C PRO A 297 25.19 14.41 6.54
N CYS A 298 24.06 14.97 6.09
CA CYS A 298 23.67 14.93 4.68
C CYS A 298 24.74 15.60 3.78
N ILE A 299 25.18 14.90 2.74
CA ILE A 299 26.14 15.46 1.78
C ILE A 299 25.42 16.33 0.74
N HIS A 300 25.86 17.59 0.62
CA HIS A 300 25.35 18.58 -0.32
C HIS A 300 26.26 18.73 -1.57
N THR A 301 25.79 19.43 -2.60
CA THR A 301 26.50 19.58 -3.89
C THR A 301 27.76 20.46 -3.81
N ARG A 302 27.82 21.37 -2.83
CA ARG A 302 28.98 22.23 -2.54
C ARG A 302 29.77 21.73 -1.32
N ASN A 303 29.90 20.41 -1.20
CA ASN A 303 30.71 19.77 -0.16
C ASN A 303 32.22 20.10 -0.25
N ASP A 304 32.65 20.76 -1.33
CA ASP A 304 33.98 21.33 -1.41
C ASP A 304 34.17 22.52 -0.48
N GLN A 305 33.11 23.33 -0.23
CA GLN A 305 33.19 24.65 0.43
C GLN A 305 33.21 24.60 1.95
N LEU A 306 34.20 25.26 2.58
CA LEU A 306 34.20 25.52 4.05
C LEU A 306 32.95 26.26 4.51
N ALA A 307 32.46 27.19 3.68
CA ALA A 307 31.26 27.99 3.93
C ALA A 307 29.94 27.23 3.70
N SER A 308 30.01 25.97 3.25
CA SER A 308 28.84 25.11 3.09
C SER A 308 28.53 24.41 4.41
N GLN A 309 27.33 23.84 4.51
CA GLN A 309 26.90 23.12 5.70
C GLN A 309 27.67 21.82 5.83
N ASN A 310 28.14 21.54 7.05
CA ASN A 310 28.56 20.21 7.45
C ASN A 310 29.72 19.60 6.62
N THR A 311 30.68 20.43 6.21
CA THR A 311 31.79 20.01 5.32
C THR A 311 33.13 19.82 6.03
N VAL A 312 33.32 20.41 7.21
CA VAL A 312 34.63 20.48 7.89
C VAL A 312 34.91 19.20 8.67
N HIS A 313 36.09 18.62 8.44
CA HIS A 313 36.52 17.38 9.06
C HIS A 313 36.57 17.50 10.61
N PRO A 314 36.29 16.42 11.37
CA PRO A 314 36.21 16.49 12.84
C PRO A 314 37.50 16.93 13.55
N GLU A 315 38.65 16.75 12.91
CA GLU A 315 39.97 16.99 13.49
C GLU A 315 40.89 17.78 12.55
N GLU A 316 41.14 17.26 11.35
CA GLU A 316 42.01 17.89 10.36
C GLU A 316 41.47 19.22 9.80
N ASP A 317 42.35 20.15 9.45
CA ASP A 317 42.01 21.49 8.94
C ASP A 317 41.59 21.45 7.48
N ARG A 318 40.49 20.77 7.17
CA ARG A 318 40.04 20.61 5.79
C ARG A 318 38.56 20.28 5.72
N VAL A 319 38.05 20.32 4.50
CA VAL A 319 36.80 19.64 4.19
C VAL A 319 37.03 18.14 4.01
N PHE A 320 35.95 17.36 4.00
CA PHE A 320 36.03 15.95 3.61
C PHE A 320 36.64 15.80 2.20
N SER A 321 37.56 14.85 2.09
CA SER A 321 38.14 14.37 0.85
C SER A 321 37.11 13.66 -0.02
N ILE A 322 37.40 13.49 -1.32
CA ILE A 322 36.49 12.78 -2.23
C ILE A 322 36.27 11.32 -1.76
N ARG A 323 37.32 10.62 -1.29
CA ARG A 323 37.21 9.24 -0.79
C ARG A 323 36.33 9.12 0.45
N GLU A 324 36.49 10.02 1.42
CA GLU A 324 35.63 10.01 2.62
C GLU A 324 34.17 10.21 2.22
N LEU A 325 33.89 11.14 1.30
CA LEU A 325 32.54 11.35 0.77
C LEU A 325 32.00 10.11 0.03
N MET A 326 32.86 9.40 -0.72
CA MET A 326 32.49 8.12 -1.34
C MET A 326 32.10 7.08 -0.28
N LYS A 327 32.89 6.92 0.79
CA LYS A 327 32.56 6.00 1.91
C LYS A 327 31.25 6.41 2.61
N ILE A 328 31.06 7.71 2.86
CA ILE A 328 29.84 8.26 3.49
C ILE A 328 28.59 8.02 2.62
N MET A 329 28.74 8.12 1.30
CA MET A 329 27.65 7.87 0.33
C MET A 329 27.60 6.42 -0.18
N THR A 330 28.33 5.50 0.47
CA THR A 330 28.38 4.06 0.11
C THR A 330 28.77 3.78 -1.33
N ILE A 331 29.55 4.66 -1.94
CA ILE A 331 30.02 4.52 -3.33
C ILE A 331 31.14 3.48 -3.35
N PRO A 332 31.00 2.38 -4.11
CA PRO A 332 31.99 1.32 -4.11
C PRO A 332 33.37 1.79 -4.60
N PRO A 333 34.48 1.26 -4.06
CA PRO A 333 35.85 1.60 -4.50
C PRO A 333 36.09 1.40 -6.00
N GLU A 334 35.42 0.43 -6.61
CA GLU A 334 35.49 0.12 -8.04
C GLU A 334 34.76 1.12 -8.96
N PHE A 335 33.97 2.05 -8.40
CA PHE A 335 33.28 3.07 -9.17
C PHE A 335 34.29 4.09 -9.74
N LYS A 336 34.30 4.22 -11.06
CA LYS A 336 35.25 5.09 -11.78
C LYS A 336 34.67 6.48 -12.03
N TRP A 337 35.35 7.53 -11.57
CA TRP A 337 34.97 8.93 -11.89
C TRP A 337 35.62 9.48 -13.16
N ILE A 338 36.69 8.84 -13.58
CA ILE A 338 37.59 9.19 -14.69
C ILE A 338 37.90 7.88 -15.41
N ASP A 339 38.16 7.93 -16.71
CA ASP A 339 38.55 6.76 -17.53
C ASP A 339 40.00 6.32 -17.27
N LYS A 340 40.31 6.05 -16.00
CA LYS A 340 41.60 5.57 -15.50
C LYS A 340 41.37 4.69 -14.27
N THR A 341 42.21 3.70 -14.06
CA THR A 341 42.21 2.93 -12.81
C THR A 341 42.82 3.75 -11.68
N LEU A 342 42.59 3.33 -10.43
CA LEU A 342 43.17 4.00 -9.27
C LEU A 342 44.71 3.91 -9.30
N GLU A 343 45.26 2.79 -9.76
CA GLU A 343 46.70 2.57 -9.93
C GLU A 343 47.29 3.56 -10.94
N GLU A 344 46.64 3.74 -12.09
CA GLU A 344 47.07 4.72 -13.10
C GLU A 344 47.03 6.15 -12.55
N LEU A 345 45.99 6.51 -11.79
CA LEU A 345 45.84 7.83 -11.18
C LEU A 345 46.91 8.07 -10.10
N ASN A 346 47.21 7.05 -9.29
CA ASN A 346 48.24 7.10 -8.25
C ASN A 346 49.66 7.20 -8.84
N ALA A 347 49.89 6.60 -10.01
CA ALA A 347 51.18 6.63 -10.71
C ALA A 347 51.47 7.97 -11.42
N LEU A 348 50.48 8.87 -11.56
CA LEU A 348 50.70 10.18 -12.18
C LEU A 348 51.69 11.03 -11.37
N PRO A 349 52.55 11.81 -12.05
CA PRO A 349 53.34 12.84 -11.36
C PRO A 349 52.44 13.81 -10.59
N GLU A 350 52.90 14.30 -9.44
CA GLU A 350 52.13 15.15 -8.53
C GLU A 350 51.49 16.38 -9.22
N LYS A 351 52.24 17.03 -10.12
CA LYS A 351 51.75 18.15 -10.94
C LYS A 351 50.52 17.75 -11.79
N ASN A 352 50.55 16.55 -12.36
CA ASN A 352 49.48 16.04 -13.20
C ASN A 352 48.28 15.62 -12.35
N LYS A 353 48.51 15.03 -11.16
CA LYS A 353 47.43 14.73 -10.20
C LYS A 353 46.66 15.99 -9.85
N ARG A 354 47.36 17.07 -9.47
CA ARG A 354 46.75 18.37 -9.11
C ARG A 354 45.97 19.00 -10.26
N ALA A 355 46.53 18.98 -11.46
CA ALA A 355 45.85 19.51 -12.65
C ALA A 355 44.56 18.73 -12.96
N LEU A 356 44.60 17.41 -12.83
CA LEU A 356 43.44 16.54 -13.05
C LEU A 356 42.36 16.73 -11.98
N LEU A 357 42.73 16.77 -10.69
CA LEU A 357 41.81 17.06 -9.60
C LEU A 357 41.12 18.42 -9.79
N LYS A 358 41.87 19.47 -10.13
CA LYS A 358 41.31 20.80 -10.38
C LYS A 358 40.23 20.79 -11.48
N LYS A 359 40.41 19.94 -12.49
CA LYS A 359 39.45 19.77 -13.60
C LYS A 359 38.21 18.97 -13.18
N GLU A 360 38.40 17.88 -12.44
CA GLU A 360 37.35 16.87 -12.21
C GLU A 360 36.64 16.99 -10.85
N GLU A 361 37.28 17.57 -9.83
CA GLU A 361 36.79 17.58 -8.44
C GLU A 361 35.39 18.17 -8.31
N ILE A 362 35.11 19.32 -8.93
CA ILE A 362 33.79 19.96 -8.83
C ILE A 362 32.70 19.06 -9.40
N LYS A 363 32.97 18.42 -10.55
CA LYS A 363 32.03 17.47 -11.18
C LYS A 363 31.74 16.31 -10.24
N ILE A 364 32.80 15.68 -9.70
CA ILE A 364 32.69 14.54 -8.78
C ILE A 364 31.86 14.92 -7.56
N ARG A 365 32.23 16.01 -6.88
CA ARG A 365 31.57 16.46 -5.65
C ARG A 365 30.11 16.84 -5.84
N GLN A 366 29.78 17.53 -6.94
CA GLN A 366 28.39 17.83 -7.28
C GLN A 366 27.58 16.55 -7.50
N SER A 367 28.14 15.60 -8.26
CA SER A 367 27.49 14.31 -8.49
C SER A 367 27.29 13.50 -7.22
N ILE A 368 28.26 13.50 -6.28
CA ILE A 368 28.11 12.84 -4.98
C ILE A 368 26.97 13.47 -4.17
N GLY A 369 26.88 14.80 -4.10
CA GLY A 369 25.83 15.48 -3.31
C GLY A 369 24.40 15.26 -3.84
N GLU A 370 24.25 15.12 -5.16
CA GLU A 370 22.96 14.85 -5.80
C GLU A 370 22.58 13.37 -5.78
N ALA A 371 23.56 12.46 -5.75
CA ALA A 371 23.35 11.04 -5.86
C ALA A 371 22.46 10.45 -4.74
N VAL A 372 21.79 9.36 -5.11
CA VAL A 372 21.30 8.36 -4.16
C VAL A 372 22.50 7.49 -3.73
N PRO A 373 22.70 7.22 -2.43
CA PRO A 373 23.72 6.27 -1.99
C PRO A 373 23.54 4.92 -2.70
N THR A 374 24.64 4.36 -3.22
CA THR A 374 24.60 3.14 -4.06
C THR A 374 23.96 1.96 -3.34
N GLU A 375 24.20 1.84 -2.04
CA GLU A 375 23.70 0.74 -1.21
C GLU A 375 22.16 0.66 -1.18
N ILE A 376 21.47 1.80 -1.24
CA ILE A 376 20.00 1.85 -1.21
C ILE A 376 19.39 1.18 -2.44
N PHE A 377 19.87 1.53 -3.63
CA PHE A 377 19.40 0.92 -4.88
C PHE A 377 19.96 -0.50 -5.07
N PHE A 378 21.13 -0.81 -4.52
CA PHE A 378 21.65 -2.18 -4.52
C PHE A 378 20.72 -3.13 -3.76
N GLN A 379 20.31 -2.78 -2.54
CA GLN A 379 19.37 -3.61 -1.76
C GLN A 379 18.03 -3.78 -2.46
N ILE A 380 17.44 -2.72 -3.01
CA ILE A 380 16.17 -2.82 -3.77
C ILE A 380 16.35 -3.74 -4.98
N ALA A 381 17.46 -3.61 -5.71
CA ALA A 381 17.77 -4.47 -6.85
C ALA A 381 17.93 -5.95 -6.44
N CYS A 382 18.61 -6.22 -5.32
CA CYS A 382 18.75 -7.57 -4.77
C CYS A 382 17.39 -8.16 -4.36
N ASN A 383 16.51 -7.38 -3.73
CA ASN A 383 15.17 -7.82 -3.35
C ASN A 383 14.31 -8.16 -4.59
N ILE A 384 14.36 -7.30 -5.62
CA ILE A 384 13.70 -7.56 -6.91
C ILE A 384 14.26 -8.82 -7.55
N ARG A 385 15.60 -8.98 -7.59
CA ARG A 385 16.24 -10.15 -8.18
C ARG A 385 15.84 -11.44 -7.46
N GLY A 386 15.91 -11.46 -6.13
CA GLY A 386 15.51 -12.62 -5.33
C GLY A 386 14.06 -13.01 -5.54
N PHE A 387 13.16 -12.04 -5.77
CA PHE A 387 11.78 -12.33 -6.18
C PHE A 387 11.69 -12.92 -7.59
N MET A 388 12.41 -12.34 -8.56
CA MET A 388 12.35 -12.76 -9.96
C MET A 388 13.04 -14.10 -10.26
N GLU A 389 13.95 -14.54 -9.38
CA GLU A 389 14.59 -15.86 -9.45
C GLU A 389 13.66 -17.00 -9.02
N GLN A 390 12.59 -16.69 -8.29
CA GLN A 390 11.58 -17.65 -7.82
C GLN A 390 10.54 -17.95 -8.90
N GLU A 391 10.00 -19.16 -8.87
CA GLU A 391 8.86 -19.55 -9.70
C GLU A 391 7.54 -19.16 -9.02
N HIS A 392 6.62 -18.54 -9.79
CA HIS A 392 5.34 -18.01 -9.28
C HIS A 392 4.18 -18.69 -9.99
N PHE A 393 3.46 -19.54 -9.26
CA PHE A 393 2.40 -20.38 -9.81
C PHE A 393 1.03 -19.74 -9.63
N ASP A 394 0.22 -19.80 -10.69
CA ASP A 394 -1.19 -19.46 -10.64
C ASP A 394 -2.03 -20.56 -9.96
N ASN A 395 -3.34 -20.32 -9.79
CA ASN A 395 -4.25 -21.30 -9.18
C ASN A 395 -4.26 -22.66 -9.88
N SER A 396 -4.15 -22.69 -11.20
CA SER A 396 -4.23 -23.93 -11.98
C SER A 396 -2.98 -24.78 -11.71
N MET A 397 -1.81 -24.15 -11.79
CA MET A 397 -0.52 -24.77 -11.49
C MET A 397 -0.43 -25.20 -10.02
N ILE A 398 -0.95 -24.40 -9.09
CA ILE A 398 -1.01 -24.75 -7.67
C ILE A 398 -1.87 -26.00 -7.44
N ASN A 399 -3.09 -26.04 -7.99
CA ASN A 399 -3.97 -27.20 -7.84
C ASN A 399 -3.34 -28.47 -8.42
N LYS A 400 -2.73 -28.35 -9.61
CA LYS A 400 -1.97 -29.45 -10.22
C LYS A 400 -0.80 -29.90 -9.34
N THR A 401 -0.06 -28.96 -8.76
CA THR A 401 1.06 -29.28 -7.84
C THR A 401 0.57 -30.02 -6.59
N ILE A 402 -0.56 -29.60 -6.03
CA ILE A 402 -1.18 -30.28 -4.88
C ILE A 402 -1.53 -31.73 -5.23
N GLU A 403 -2.06 -31.97 -6.42
CA GLU A 403 -2.41 -33.32 -6.91
C GLU A 403 -1.15 -34.16 -7.20
N ASP A 404 -0.22 -33.62 -7.99
CA ASP A 404 1.00 -34.30 -8.44
C ASP A 404 1.89 -34.75 -7.26
N TYR A 405 1.97 -33.94 -6.20
CA TYR A 405 2.77 -34.22 -5.00
C TYR A 405 1.95 -34.74 -3.81
N GLN A 406 0.64 -34.98 -3.98
CA GLN A 406 -0.26 -35.47 -2.93
C GLN A 406 -0.18 -34.64 -1.63
N LEU A 407 -0.21 -33.31 -1.77
CA LEU A 407 0.01 -32.35 -0.67
C LEU A 407 -1.19 -32.25 0.30
N ASP A 408 -2.29 -32.94 0.00
CA ASP A 408 -3.39 -33.13 0.95
C ASP A 408 -2.94 -33.94 2.18
N SER A 409 -1.83 -34.68 2.11
CA SER A 409 -1.13 -35.26 3.27
C SER A 409 -0.26 -34.19 3.97
N PRO A 410 -0.42 -33.98 5.30
CA PRO A 410 0.37 -33.01 6.05
C PRO A 410 1.88 -33.23 5.98
N ASP A 411 2.33 -34.49 6.03
CA ASP A 411 3.75 -34.82 6.02
C ASP A 411 4.36 -34.51 4.64
N ASN A 412 3.64 -34.85 3.56
CA ASN A 412 4.05 -34.50 2.20
C ASN A 412 4.13 -32.99 1.98
N LEU A 413 3.19 -32.23 2.56
CA LEU A 413 3.21 -30.76 2.49
C LEU A 413 4.43 -30.18 3.21
N ILE A 414 4.74 -30.67 4.41
CA ILE A 414 5.93 -30.26 5.16
C ILE A 414 7.19 -30.57 4.35
N ASP A 415 7.34 -31.79 3.85
CA ASP A 415 8.49 -32.20 3.04
C ASP A 415 8.61 -31.38 1.76
N PHE A 416 7.50 -31.08 1.10
CA PHE A 416 7.47 -30.24 -0.09
C PHE A 416 7.91 -28.80 0.21
N ILE A 417 7.44 -28.21 1.31
CA ILE A 417 7.84 -26.85 1.71
C ILE A 417 9.33 -26.83 2.08
N VAL A 418 9.82 -27.80 2.84
CA VAL A 418 11.23 -27.89 3.23
C VAL A 418 12.12 -27.95 1.99
N ASN A 419 11.88 -28.94 1.12
CA ASN A 419 12.72 -29.22 -0.03
C ASN A 419 12.53 -28.23 -1.19
N ASN A 420 11.34 -27.62 -1.30
CA ASN A 420 10.94 -26.70 -2.36
C ASN A 420 11.45 -27.12 -3.76
N PRO A 421 11.12 -28.34 -4.25
CA PRO A 421 11.74 -28.92 -5.44
C PRO A 421 11.48 -28.12 -6.72
N LEU A 422 10.47 -27.26 -6.72
CA LEU A 422 10.07 -26.42 -7.85
C LEU A 422 10.58 -24.97 -7.72
N ASN A 423 11.40 -24.64 -6.71
CA ASN A 423 11.90 -23.30 -6.44
C ASN A 423 10.76 -22.24 -6.38
N LEU A 424 9.65 -22.60 -5.73
CA LEU A 424 8.49 -21.72 -5.61
C LEU A 424 8.78 -20.56 -4.65
N GLY A 425 8.24 -19.40 -4.99
CA GLY A 425 8.27 -18.24 -4.10
C GLY A 425 7.38 -18.41 -2.86
N SER A 426 7.63 -17.60 -1.82
CA SER A 426 6.93 -17.74 -0.54
C SER A 426 5.41 -17.58 -0.65
N ALA A 427 4.94 -16.75 -1.59
CA ALA A 427 3.51 -16.54 -1.82
C ALA A 427 2.83 -17.81 -2.38
N SER A 428 3.48 -18.49 -3.32
CA SER A 428 2.97 -19.75 -3.88
C SER A 428 3.00 -20.87 -2.85
N LEU A 429 4.06 -20.97 -2.04
CA LEU A 429 4.14 -21.95 -0.93
C LEU A 429 3.05 -21.71 0.13
N ALA A 430 2.86 -20.45 0.55
CA ALA A 430 1.79 -20.09 1.50
C ALA A 430 0.41 -20.43 0.95
N ARG A 431 0.17 -20.17 -0.35
CA ARG A 431 -1.10 -20.47 -1.02
C ARG A 431 -1.36 -21.98 -1.15
N ILE A 432 -0.32 -22.78 -1.41
CA ILE A 432 -0.42 -24.25 -1.39
C ILE A 432 -0.84 -24.73 0.01
N ALA A 433 -0.19 -24.23 1.07
CA ALA A 433 -0.51 -24.58 2.43
C ALA A 433 -1.96 -24.19 2.81
N GLU A 434 -2.40 -22.99 2.44
CA GLU A 434 -3.77 -22.53 2.71
C GLU A 434 -4.85 -23.35 1.97
N LEU A 435 -4.62 -23.68 0.70
CA LEU A 435 -5.58 -24.46 -0.10
C LEU A 435 -5.69 -25.91 0.38
N THR A 436 -4.57 -26.53 0.76
CA THR A 436 -4.57 -27.89 1.32
C THR A 436 -5.27 -27.94 2.68
N ASN A 437 -5.12 -26.93 3.52
CA ASN A 437 -5.86 -26.79 4.77
C ASN A 437 -7.37 -26.61 4.54
N SER A 438 -7.75 -25.74 3.59
CA SER A 438 -9.15 -25.49 3.25
C SER A 438 -9.89 -26.75 2.77
N LYS A 439 -9.23 -27.58 1.95
CA LYS A 439 -9.78 -28.86 1.48
C LYS A 439 -10.05 -29.85 2.63
N ARG A 440 -9.26 -29.80 3.70
CA ARG A 440 -9.41 -30.69 4.86
C ARG A 440 -10.57 -30.29 5.77
N GLU A 441 -10.84 -28.99 5.91
CA GLU A 441 -11.79 -28.51 6.92
C GLU A 441 -13.21 -28.26 6.42
N ASN A 442 -13.48 -28.30 5.10
CA ASN A 442 -14.74 -27.77 4.50
C ASN A 442 -15.08 -26.33 4.94
N ASN A 443 -14.13 -25.65 5.59
CA ASN A 443 -14.21 -24.30 6.08
C ASN A 443 -13.50 -23.43 5.07
N ALA A 444 -14.14 -22.33 4.71
CA ALA A 444 -13.56 -21.34 3.83
C ALA A 444 -12.47 -20.56 4.59
N ALA A 445 -11.27 -21.15 4.73
CA ALA A 445 -10.10 -20.38 5.14
C ALA A 445 -9.77 -19.45 3.97
N TYR A 446 -9.92 -18.15 4.22
CA TYR A 446 -9.79 -17.14 3.18
C TYR A 446 -8.34 -16.68 3.12
N TYR A 447 -7.61 -17.16 2.11
CA TYR A 447 -6.25 -16.69 1.83
C TYR A 447 -6.22 -15.17 1.74
N THR A 448 -5.63 -14.53 2.75
CA THR A 448 -5.41 -13.08 2.75
C THR A 448 -4.26 -12.77 1.82
N ASN A 449 -4.60 -12.39 0.58
CA ASN A 449 -3.60 -12.07 -0.43
C ASN A 449 -2.76 -10.85 -0.02
N LYS A 450 -1.54 -10.77 -0.58
CA LYS A 450 -0.58 -9.69 -0.31
C LYS A 450 -1.13 -8.29 -0.62
N PHE A 451 -2.07 -8.19 -1.57
CA PHE A 451 -2.72 -6.93 -1.89
C PHE A 451 -3.58 -6.41 -0.73
N ILE A 452 -4.44 -7.24 -0.12
CA ILE A 452 -5.23 -6.84 1.04
C ILE A 452 -4.31 -6.47 2.21
N VAL A 453 -3.30 -7.30 2.51
CA VAL A 453 -2.39 -7.02 3.63
C VAL A 453 -1.63 -5.71 3.42
N ASN A 454 -1.27 -5.37 2.17
CA ASN A 454 -0.68 -4.09 1.84
C ASN A 454 -1.63 -2.90 2.09
N GLU A 455 -2.92 -3.03 1.78
CA GLU A 455 -3.91 -1.99 2.10
C GLU A 455 -4.12 -1.84 3.61
N ILE A 456 -4.05 -2.95 4.36
CA ILE A 456 -4.12 -2.94 5.82
C ILE A 456 -2.89 -2.27 6.42
N TYR A 457 -1.70 -2.61 5.93
CA TYR A 457 -0.42 -2.05 6.36
C TYR A 457 -0.42 -0.50 6.34
N LYS A 458 -1.06 0.11 5.33
CA LYS A 458 -1.16 1.58 5.21
C LYS A 458 -1.94 2.23 6.34
N GLN A 459 -2.86 1.51 6.98
CA GLN A 459 -3.74 2.02 8.03
C GLN A 459 -3.35 1.54 9.44
N LEU A 460 -2.37 0.62 9.57
CA LEU A 460 -1.89 0.17 10.87
C LEU A 460 -1.35 1.36 11.70
N PRO A 461 -1.56 1.37 13.03
CA PRO A 461 -1.11 2.45 13.89
C PRO A 461 0.43 2.49 13.99
N GLU A 462 0.95 3.67 14.29
CA GLU A 462 2.32 3.86 14.76
C GLU A 462 2.32 3.84 16.29
N PHE A 463 3.39 3.30 16.90
CA PHE A 463 3.53 3.24 18.36
C PHE A 463 4.78 3.98 18.80
N GLU A 464 4.64 4.89 19.77
CA GLU A 464 5.76 5.59 20.43
C GLU A 464 6.22 4.80 21.67
N LYS A 465 6.57 3.52 21.48
CA LYS A 465 7.06 2.63 22.55
C LYS A 465 8.37 1.96 22.12
N GLU A 466 9.28 1.74 23.06
CA GLU A 466 10.50 0.95 22.79
C GLU A 466 10.18 -0.54 22.57
N GLU A 467 9.17 -1.05 23.26
CA GLU A 467 8.73 -2.44 23.18
C GLU A 467 7.21 -2.49 22.93
N ILE A 468 6.80 -3.31 21.96
CA ILE A 468 5.39 -3.56 21.64
C ILE A 468 5.07 -5.05 21.64
N ASN A 469 3.83 -5.37 21.98
CA ASN A 469 3.25 -6.72 21.98
C ASN A 469 2.12 -6.79 20.98
N ILE A 470 2.26 -7.66 19.98
CA ILE A 470 1.27 -7.90 18.93
C ILE A 470 0.73 -9.32 19.07
N LEU A 471 -0.56 -9.52 18.83
CA LEU A 471 -1.19 -10.84 18.73
C LEU A 471 -1.79 -11.03 17.34
N GLU A 472 -1.42 -12.13 16.68
CA GLU A 472 -2.21 -12.71 15.60
C GLU A 472 -2.98 -13.92 16.12
N PRO A 473 -4.30 -13.80 16.34
CA PRO A 473 -5.06 -14.78 17.12
C PRO A 473 -5.45 -16.05 16.33
N SER A 474 -5.25 -16.05 15.02
CA SER A 474 -5.58 -17.14 14.10
C SER A 474 -4.61 -17.11 12.91
N VAL A 475 -3.35 -17.45 13.19
CA VAL A 475 -2.23 -17.12 12.29
C VAL A 475 -2.25 -17.86 10.95
N GLY A 476 -2.71 -19.11 10.91
CA GLY A 476 -2.59 -19.95 9.72
C GLY A 476 -1.12 -20.00 9.25
N VAL A 477 -0.87 -19.52 8.03
CA VAL A 477 0.47 -19.48 7.42
C VAL A 477 1.20 -18.13 7.61
N GLY A 478 0.63 -17.18 8.35
CA GLY A 478 1.30 -15.93 8.77
C GLY A 478 1.45 -14.88 7.68
N ASN A 479 0.42 -14.68 6.86
CA ASN A 479 0.44 -13.69 5.77
C ASN A 479 0.64 -12.23 6.26
N PHE A 480 0.25 -11.92 7.51
CA PHE A 480 0.44 -10.59 8.11
C PHE A 480 1.88 -10.33 8.57
N LEU A 481 2.61 -11.37 8.99
CA LEU A 481 3.89 -11.22 9.68
C LEU A 481 4.94 -10.42 8.89
N PRO A 482 5.19 -10.66 7.59
CA PRO A 482 6.17 -9.88 6.83
C PRO A 482 5.87 -8.37 6.81
N PHE A 483 4.59 -8.00 6.85
CA PHE A 483 4.15 -6.61 6.84
C PHE A 483 4.28 -5.98 8.22
N LEU A 484 4.05 -6.74 9.29
CA LEU A 484 4.29 -6.30 10.67
C LEU A 484 5.77 -6.05 10.92
N PHE A 485 6.64 -6.93 10.41
CA PHE A 485 8.09 -6.78 10.47
C PHE A 485 8.54 -5.44 9.88
N LYS A 486 8.02 -5.11 8.69
CA LYS A 486 8.34 -3.84 8.01
C LYS A 486 7.68 -2.63 8.66
N LYS A 487 6.46 -2.77 9.19
CA LYS A 487 5.72 -1.66 9.82
C LYS A 487 6.44 -1.17 11.08
N TYR A 488 6.95 -2.10 11.87
CA TYR A 488 7.55 -1.85 13.17
C TYR A 488 9.06 -2.09 13.19
N GLU A 489 9.74 -1.98 12.04
CA GLU A 489 11.19 -2.18 11.92
C GLU A 489 12.01 -1.14 12.71
N ASN A 490 11.42 0.03 13.00
CA ASN A 490 12.01 1.09 13.82
C ASN A 490 11.75 0.93 15.32
N VAL A 491 10.94 -0.05 15.73
CA VAL A 491 10.67 -0.33 17.14
C VAL A 491 11.77 -1.23 17.67
N LYS A 492 12.41 -0.82 18.77
CA LYS A 492 13.57 -1.52 19.35
C LYS A 492 13.28 -2.99 19.69
N ARG A 493 12.05 -3.31 20.12
CA ARG A 493 11.61 -4.68 20.37
C ARG A 493 10.15 -4.91 20.00
N VAL A 494 9.89 -5.89 19.14
CA VAL A 494 8.55 -6.28 18.70
C VAL A 494 8.31 -7.73 19.10
N ASN A 495 7.44 -7.96 20.07
CA ASN A 495 7.05 -9.31 20.47
C ASN A 495 5.73 -9.65 19.77
N ILE A 496 5.72 -10.73 19.00
CA ILE A 496 4.54 -11.20 18.27
C ILE A 496 4.15 -12.56 18.81
N ASP A 497 3.02 -12.63 19.48
CA ASP A 497 2.38 -13.90 19.79
C ASP A 497 1.55 -14.33 18.57
N VAL A 498 1.80 -15.53 18.07
CA VAL A 498 1.01 -16.14 17.01
C VAL A 498 0.29 -17.35 17.57
N ALA A 499 -1.03 -17.36 17.44
CA ALA A 499 -1.88 -18.41 17.99
C ALA A 499 -2.64 -19.15 16.89
N ASP A 500 -2.62 -20.48 16.97
CA ASP A 500 -3.44 -21.34 16.12
C ASP A 500 -3.86 -22.59 16.90
N ILE A 501 -5.09 -23.04 16.67
CA ILE A 501 -5.62 -24.26 17.28
C ILE A 501 -4.99 -25.50 16.63
N ASP A 502 -4.61 -25.43 15.36
CA ASP A 502 -3.92 -26.50 14.67
C ASP A 502 -2.39 -26.34 14.81
N LYS A 503 -1.78 -27.31 15.51
CA LYS A 503 -0.34 -27.38 15.70
C LYS A 503 0.43 -27.46 14.37
N LYS A 504 -0.17 -28.06 13.34
CA LYS A 504 0.45 -28.24 12.02
C LYS A 504 0.56 -26.91 11.26
N ASN A 505 -0.42 -26.01 11.42
CA ASN A 505 -0.34 -24.66 10.85
C ASN A 505 0.86 -23.90 11.43
N LEU A 506 1.06 -23.98 12.75
CA LEU A 506 2.24 -23.37 13.40
C LEU A 506 3.56 -23.97 12.91
N GLN A 507 3.60 -25.28 12.66
CA GLN A 507 4.78 -25.93 12.09
C GLN A 507 5.06 -25.45 10.65
N ILE A 508 4.02 -25.37 9.81
CA ILE A 508 4.13 -24.84 8.44
C ILE A 508 4.60 -23.38 8.45
N LEU A 509 4.01 -22.57 9.33
CA LEU A 509 4.41 -21.18 9.53
C LEU A 509 5.90 -21.06 9.87
N GLN A 510 6.38 -21.87 10.83
CA GLN A 510 7.79 -21.88 11.21
C GLN A 510 8.69 -22.20 10.01
N LEU A 511 8.34 -23.20 9.20
CA LEU A 511 9.08 -23.57 8.00
C LEU A 511 9.08 -22.47 6.94
N LEU A 512 7.95 -21.79 6.74
CA LEU A 512 7.84 -20.67 5.80
C LEU A 512 8.67 -19.46 6.27
N LEU A 513 8.72 -19.19 7.58
CA LEU A 513 9.53 -18.11 8.15
C LEU A 513 11.03 -18.42 8.15
N GLN A 514 11.43 -19.68 8.31
CA GLN A 514 12.85 -20.09 8.22
C GLN A 514 13.48 -19.79 6.86
N LYS A 515 12.66 -19.70 5.80
CA LYS A 515 13.10 -19.29 4.46
C LYS A 515 13.20 -17.77 4.27
N LYS A 516 12.92 -16.98 5.30
CA LYS A 516 12.97 -15.51 5.29
C LYS A 516 14.02 -15.02 6.28
N GLU A 517 14.64 -13.88 5.97
CA GLU A 517 15.48 -13.18 6.93
C GLU A 517 14.61 -12.58 8.04
N MET A 518 14.77 -13.07 9.27
CA MET A 518 14.07 -12.56 10.43
C MET A 518 14.74 -11.29 10.94
N PRO A 519 14.01 -10.18 11.12
CA PRO A 519 14.56 -8.97 11.74
C PRO A 519 15.03 -9.23 13.16
N SER A 520 16.15 -8.63 13.56
CA SER A 520 16.75 -8.81 14.89
C SER A 520 15.92 -8.24 16.04
N ASN A 521 15.03 -7.29 15.75
CA ASN A 521 14.15 -6.66 16.74
C ASN A 521 12.85 -7.47 16.98
N VAL A 522 12.57 -8.51 16.19
CA VAL A 522 11.33 -9.28 16.25
C VAL A 522 11.51 -10.57 17.04
N ASN A 523 10.66 -10.80 18.04
CA ASN A 523 10.55 -12.06 18.77
C ASN A 523 9.17 -12.68 18.49
N ILE A 524 9.14 -13.92 18.00
CA ILE A 524 7.88 -14.64 17.74
C ILE A 524 7.68 -15.72 18.80
N ASN A 525 6.51 -15.74 19.42
CA ASN A 525 6.09 -16.76 20.36
C ASN A 525 4.92 -17.56 19.75
N TYR A 526 5.11 -18.87 19.59
CA TYR A 526 4.14 -19.76 18.96
C TYR A 526 3.26 -20.44 20.02
N ILE A 527 1.96 -20.17 19.97
CA ILE A 527 1.00 -20.64 20.98
C ILE A 527 0.00 -21.58 20.32
N ASN A 528 0.14 -22.90 20.55
CA ASN A 528 -0.87 -23.86 20.11
C ASN A 528 -2.03 -23.90 21.11
N THR A 529 -3.12 -23.20 20.83
CA THR A 529 -4.26 -23.08 21.74
C THR A 529 -5.56 -22.75 20.99
N ASP A 530 -6.69 -22.99 21.64
CA ASP A 530 -7.95 -22.34 21.26
C ASP A 530 -7.91 -20.88 21.76
N THR A 531 -7.67 -19.94 20.86
CA THR A 531 -7.51 -18.51 21.17
C THR A 531 -8.72 -17.89 21.86
N LEU A 532 -9.93 -18.39 21.57
CA LEU A 532 -11.15 -17.85 22.17
C LEU A 532 -11.24 -18.21 23.66
N LEU A 533 -10.73 -19.38 24.05
CA LEU A 533 -10.75 -19.88 25.42
C LEU A 533 -9.45 -19.58 26.19
N TYR A 534 -8.37 -19.24 25.49
CA TYR A 534 -7.09 -18.96 26.12
C TYR A 534 -7.12 -17.66 26.95
N ASP A 535 -6.51 -17.71 28.12
CA ASP A 535 -6.42 -16.59 29.05
C ASP A 535 -5.10 -15.84 28.87
N PHE A 536 -5.13 -14.83 28.02
CA PHE A 536 -3.98 -13.95 27.80
C PHE A 536 -3.79 -13.01 29.00
N LYS A 537 -2.72 -13.25 29.76
CA LYS A 537 -2.39 -12.47 30.97
C LYS A 537 -1.84 -11.07 30.70
N LYS A 538 -1.47 -10.77 29.46
CA LYS A 538 -0.98 -9.46 29.03
C LYS A 538 -2.00 -8.78 28.12
N ARG A 539 -2.02 -7.46 28.18
CA ARG A 539 -2.75 -6.62 27.23
C ARG A 539 -1.83 -6.32 26.04
N TYR A 540 -2.34 -6.44 24.83
CA TYR A 540 -1.59 -6.23 23.60
C TYR A 540 -1.70 -4.78 23.12
N ASP A 541 -0.67 -4.31 22.43
CA ASP A 541 -0.69 -3.03 21.74
C ASP A 541 -1.53 -3.13 20.45
N LEU A 542 -1.42 -4.27 19.76
CA LEU A 542 -2.15 -4.55 18.53
C LEU A 542 -2.62 -6.02 18.50
N VAL A 543 -3.90 -6.22 18.18
CA VAL A 543 -4.41 -7.50 17.69
C VAL A 543 -4.73 -7.33 16.21
N VAL A 544 -4.16 -8.17 15.36
CA VAL A 544 -4.32 -8.09 13.90
C VAL A 544 -4.59 -9.46 13.31
N GLY A 545 -5.46 -9.57 12.31
CA GLY A 545 -5.59 -10.82 11.56
C GLY A 545 -6.88 -10.98 10.75
N ASN A 546 -7.00 -12.16 10.15
CA ASN A 546 -8.17 -12.61 9.42
C ASN A 546 -8.77 -13.84 10.13
N PRO A 547 -9.68 -13.65 11.11
CA PRO A 547 -10.31 -14.77 11.80
C PRO A 547 -11.18 -15.62 10.85
N PRO A 548 -11.45 -16.89 11.19
CA PRO A 548 -12.34 -17.74 10.39
C PRO A 548 -13.77 -17.17 10.38
N PHE A 549 -14.48 -17.28 9.25
CA PHE A 549 -15.86 -16.78 9.10
C PHE A 549 -16.93 -17.88 9.22
N SER A 550 -16.60 -19.03 9.81
CA SER A 550 -17.53 -20.17 9.91
C SER A 550 -18.65 -19.90 10.93
N LYS A 551 -19.82 -20.50 10.70
CA LYS A 551 -20.93 -20.54 11.67
C LYS A 551 -20.90 -21.86 12.41
N LEU A 552 -20.73 -21.81 13.73
CA LEU A 552 -20.79 -22.99 14.60
C LEU A 552 -22.25 -23.42 14.82
N LYS A 553 -22.43 -24.70 15.17
CA LYS A 553 -23.71 -25.19 15.69
C LYS A 553 -23.95 -24.57 17.07
N ALA A 554 -25.23 -24.32 17.40
CA ALA A 554 -25.60 -23.64 18.66
C ALA A 554 -25.01 -24.31 19.92
N LYS A 555 -24.93 -25.64 19.96
CA LYS A 555 -24.34 -26.39 21.07
C LYS A 555 -22.84 -26.07 21.25
N ASP A 556 -22.11 -25.98 20.14
CA ASP A 556 -20.66 -25.78 20.14
C ASP A 556 -20.30 -24.31 20.37
N ALA A 557 -21.16 -23.38 19.92
CA ALA A 557 -21.02 -21.94 20.16
C ALA A 557 -21.17 -21.58 21.65
N LYS A 558 -21.97 -22.34 22.42
CA LYS A 558 -22.34 -22.00 23.80
C LYS A 558 -21.14 -21.74 24.71
N LYS A 559 -20.07 -22.54 24.60
CA LYS A 559 -18.85 -22.38 25.43
C LYS A 559 -18.07 -21.10 25.11
N TYR A 560 -18.09 -20.66 23.85
CA TYR A 560 -17.42 -19.43 23.42
C TYR A 560 -18.23 -18.20 23.82
N LEU A 561 -19.55 -18.32 23.74
CA LEU A 561 -20.47 -17.27 24.13
C LEU A 561 -20.47 -16.96 25.62
N GLU A 562 -19.90 -17.78 26.51
CA GLU A 562 -19.93 -17.53 27.96
C GLU A 562 -19.36 -16.17 28.33
N ASN A 563 -18.24 -15.78 27.70
CA ASN A 563 -17.53 -14.53 27.98
C ASN A 563 -17.92 -13.37 27.05
N ASN A 564 -18.67 -13.62 25.98
CA ASN A 564 -19.08 -12.59 25.02
C ASN A 564 -20.30 -11.80 25.52
N ILE A 565 -20.39 -10.53 25.15
CA ILE A 565 -21.55 -9.67 25.36
C ILE A 565 -22.62 -10.05 24.34
N ASN A 566 -22.26 -10.22 23.06
CA ASN A 566 -23.22 -10.67 22.06
C ASN A 566 -23.51 -12.16 22.23
N LYS A 567 -24.74 -12.50 22.68
CA LYS A 567 -25.19 -13.89 22.84
C LYS A 567 -25.98 -14.43 21.64
N ASN A 568 -26.19 -13.60 20.61
CA ASN A 568 -27.14 -13.86 19.51
C ASN A 568 -26.48 -14.43 18.24
N THR A 569 -25.15 -14.57 18.22
CA THR A 569 -24.38 -15.03 17.06
C THR A 569 -23.74 -16.40 17.29
N THR A 570 -23.55 -17.14 16.21
CA THR A 570 -22.71 -18.36 16.18
C THR A 570 -21.52 -18.23 15.23
N ASN A 571 -21.24 -17.01 14.75
CA ASN A 571 -20.14 -16.73 13.84
C ASN A 571 -18.82 -16.63 14.59
N THR A 572 -17.81 -17.38 14.16
CA THR A 572 -16.50 -17.39 14.83
C THR A 572 -15.78 -16.05 14.74
N PHE A 573 -15.87 -15.32 13.62
CA PHE A 573 -15.17 -14.04 13.46
C PHE A 573 -15.58 -13.00 14.51
N GLU A 574 -16.84 -13.06 14.95
CA GLU A 574 -17.38 -12.16 15.97
C GLU A 574 -16.80 -12.50 17.35
N PHE A 575 -16.65 -13.79 17.67
CA PHE A 575 -16.00 -14.24 18.89
C PHE A 575 -14.55 -13.74 18.97
N PHE A 576 -13.82 -13.82 17.85
CA PHE A 576 -12.46 -13.29 17.76
C PHE A 576 -12.42 -11.77 17.92
N LEU A 577 -13.36 -11.05 17.29
CA LEU A 577 -13.45 -9.60 17.39
C LEU A 577 -13.67 -9.16 18.84
N GLU A 578 -14.65 -9.73 19.53
CA GLU A 578 -14.94 -9.34 20.90
C GLU A 578 -13.78 -9.66 21.86
N LYS A 579 -13.17 -10.85 21.70
CA LYS A 579 -11.96 -11.21 22.44
C LYS A 579 -10.82 -10.20 22.20
N ALA A 580 -10.59 -9.81 20.94
CA ALA A 580 -9.57 -8.83 20.58
C ALA A 580 -9.81 -7.46 21.22
N LEU A 581 -11.07 -6.99 21.21
CA LEU A 581 -11.46 -5.72 21.85
C LEU A 581 -11.21 -5.72 23.38
N ALA A 582 -11.33 -6.88 24.02
CA ALA A 582 -11.10 -7.02 25.46
C ALA A 582 -9.60 -6.99 25.83
N ILE A 583 -8.73 -7.55 24.99
CA ILE A 583 -7.32 -7.81 25.34
C ILE A 583 -6.31 -6.88 24.66
N SER A 584 -6.74 -5.96 23.81
CA SER A 584 -5.85 -5.09 23.03
C SER A 584 -6.16 -3.62 23.18
N ASP A 585 -5.15 -2.75 23.04
CA ASP A 585 -5.31 -1.31 22.87
C ASP A 585 -5.78 -0.96 21.46
N TYR A 586 -5.30 -1.69 20.43
CA TYR A 586 -5.71 -1.49 19.04
C TYR A 586 -6.11 -2.82 18.37
N VAL A 587 -7.13 -2.81 17.52
CA VAL A 587 -7.59 -3.99 16.77
C VAL A 587 -7.66 -3.68 15.28
N SER A 588 -7.08 -4.54 14.44
CA SER A 588 -7.22 -4.51 12.98
C SER A 588 -7.67 -5.88 12.49
N MET A 589 -8.96 -6.03 12.16
CA MET A 589 -9.52 -7.33 11.82
C MET A 589 -10.32 -7.29 10.52
N ILE A 590 -10.04 -8.29 9.67
CA ILE A 590 -10.87 -8.58 8.50
C ILE A 590 -12.12 -9.35 8.95
N MET A 591 -13.28 -8.97 8.44
CA MET A 591 -14.54 -9.62 8.77
C MET A 591 -15.56 -9.50 7.62
N PRO A 592 -16.60 -10.35 7.60
CA PRO A 592 -17.71 -10.18 6.68
C PRO A 592 -18.39 -8.82 6.86
N LYS A 593 -18.71 -8.16 5.74
CA LYS A 593 -19.47 -6.90 5.69
C LYS A 593 -20.86 -7.01 6.33
N ALA A 594 -21.35 -8.24 6.52
CA ALA A 594 -22.58 -8.57 7.24
C ALA A 594 -22.61 -8.03 8.68
N ILE A 595 -21.46 -7.79 9.31
CA ILE A 595 -21.36 -7.14 10.64
C ILE A 595 -22.05 -5.76 10.64
N LEU A 596 -22.08 -5.07 9.51
CA LEU A 596 -22.67 -3.75 9.40
C LEU A 596 -24.18 -3.79 9.52
N ASN A 597 -24.86 -4.83 9.01
CA ASN A 597 -26.30 -4.82 8.76
C ASN A 597 -27.13 -6.01 9.23
N THR A 598 -26.50 -7.11 9.67
CA THR A 598 -27.26 -8.28 10.11
C THR A 598 -27.73 -8.10 11.56
N PRO A 599 -29.00 -8.41 11.91
CA PRO A 599 -29.51 -8.29 13.28
C PRO A 599 -28.74 -9.08 14.33
N GLU A 600 -28.13 -10.21 13.94
CA GLU A 600 -27.33 -11.07 14.84
C GLU A 600 -26.09 -10.34 15.43
N PHE A 601 -25.74 -9.16 14.91
CA PHE A 601 -24.61 -8.34 15.36
C PHE A 601 -25.03 -6.99 15.95
N ASN A 602 -26.30 -6.81 16.36
CA ASN A 602 -26.76 -5.57 17.00
C ASN A 602 -25.91 -5.23 18.24
N ASP A 603 -25.75 -6.19 19.15
CA ASP A 603 -24.98 -6.00 20.40
C ASP A 603 -23.50 -5.70 20.09
N THR A 604 -22.91 -6.41 19.10
CA THR A 604 -21.55 -6.13 18.64
C THR A 604 -21.41 -4.71 18.10
N ARG A 605 -22.37 -4.24 17.28
CA ARG A 605 -22.37 -2.86 16.77
C ARG A 605 -22.52 -1.84 17.89
N GLU A 606 -23.33 -2.11 18.89
CA GLU A 606 -23.45 -1.22 20.05
C GLU A 606 -22.10 -1.08 20.76
N ILE A 607 -21.38 -2.17 21.02
CA ILE A 607 -20.02 -2.13 21.61
C ILE A 607 -19.08 -1.30 20.74
N LEU A 608 -19.03 -1.60 19.44
CA LEU A 608 -18.14 -0.93 18.50
C LEU A 608 -18.45 0.57 18.36
N SER A 609 -19.72 0.98 18.47
CA SER A 609 -20.11 2.39 18.38
C SER A 609 -19.47 3.27 19.45
N HIS A 610 -19.11 2.68 20.60
CA HIS A 610 -18.45 3.34 21.72
C HIS A 610 -16.92 3.29 21.64
N LYS A 611 -16.35 2.56 20.68
CA LYS A 611 -14.91 2.49 20.41
C LYS A 611 -14.54 3.44 19.28
N LYS A 612 -13.31 3.98 19.29
CA LYS A 612 -12.85 4.85 18.22
C LYS A 612 -12.49 4.02 16.99
N ILE A 613 -13.28 4.15 15.93
CA ILE A 613 -13.02 3.49 14.65
C ILE A 613 -12.29 4.50 13.76
N ASP A 614 -10.99 4.32 13.60
CA ASP A 614 -10.16 5.20 12.77
C ASP A 614 -10.48 5.00 11.29
N CYS A 615 -10.64 3.75 10.86
CA CYS A 615 -10.85 3.40 9.47
C CYS A 615 -11.74 2.15 9.29
N ILE A 616 -12.56 2.16 8.24
CA ILE A 616 -13.26 1.00 7.68
C ILE A 616 -12.85 0.87 6.20
N GLN A 617 -12.09 -0.16 5.89
CA GLN A 617 -11.76 -0.51 4.50
C GLN A 617 -12.79 -1.51 3.97
N ASP A 618 -13.53 -1.14 2.93
CA ASP A 618 -14.50 -1.98 2.23
C ASP A 618 -13.90 -2.53 0.94
N TYR A 619 -13.59 -3.83 0.99
CA TYR A 619 -13.03 -4.56 -0.15
C TYR A 619 -14.12 -5.07 -1.10
N GLY A 620 -15.40 -5.03 -0.68
CA GLY A 620 -16.52 -5.60 -1.42
C GLY A 620 -16.27 -7.05 -1.84
N GLU A 621 -16.61 -7.38 -3.09
CA GLU A 621 -16.34 -8.71 -3.68
C GLU A 621 -14.89 -8.89 -4.17
N ASN A 622 -14.09 -7.83 -4.19
CA ASN A 622 -12.70 -7.87 -4.66
C ASN A 622 -11.71 -8.31 -3.57
N GLY A 623 -12.14 -8.42 -2.32
CA GLY A 623 -11.27 -8.86 -1.22
C GLY A 623 -10.71 -10.25 -1.47
N PHE A 624 -11.58 -11.25 -1.59
CA PHE A 624 -11.17 -12.65 -1.71
C PHE A 624 -11.70 -13.27 -3.01
N LYS A 625 -10.80 -13.52 -3.97
CA LYS A 625 -11.18 -14.15 -5.25
C LYS A 625 -11.71 -15.56 -5.02
N GLY A 626 -12.83 -15.90 -5.66
CA GLY A 626 -13.47 -17.22 -5.57
C GLY A 626 -14.41 -17.39 -4.37
N VAL A 627 -14.62 -16.32 -3.59
CA VAL A 627 -15.40 -16.32 -2.37
C VAL A 627 -16.64 -15.47 -2.53
N LEU A 628 -17.82 -16.02 -2.21
CA LEU A 628 -19.10 -15.31 -2.29
C LEU A 628 -19.44 -14.55 -1.00
N VAL A 629 -18.45 -13.85 -0.42
CA VAL A 629 -18.58 -13.06 0.81
C VAL A 629 -17.93 -11.70 0.61
N GLU A 630 -18.69 -10.65 0.89
CA GLU A 630 -18.16 -9.28 0.91
C GLU A 630 -17.47 -9.03 2.25
N THR A 631 -16.29 -8.42 2.20
CA THR A 631 -15.42 -8.27 3.39
C THR A 631 -15.02 -6.83 3.61
N ILE A 632 -14.81 -6.51 4.89
CA ILE A 632 -14.27 -5.24 5.34
C ILE A 632 -13.13 -5.49 6.32
N CYS A 633 -12.25 -4.51 6.51
CA CYS A 633 -11.34 -4.45 7.65
C CYS A 633 -11.67 -3.22 8.50
N MET A 634 -11.79 -3.40 9.82
CA MET A 634 -11.97 -2.28 10.76
C MET A 634 -10.70 -2.05 11.56
N PHE A 635 -10.34 -0.78 11.74
CA PHE A 635 -9.20 -0.30 12.54
C PHE A 635 -9.75 0.43 13.76
N ILE A 636 -9.62 -0.21 14.92
CA ILE A 636 -10.34 0.15 16.13
C ILE A 636 -9.33 0.46 17.24
N ASP A 637 -9.28 1.72 17.65
CA ASP A 637 -8.62 2.19 18.85
C ASP A 637 -9.58 1.96 20.05
N THR A 638 -9.24 1.00 20.89
CA THR A 638 -10.12 0.55 21.98
C THR A 638 -10.08 1.45 23.21
N VAL A 639 -9.04 2.29 23.30
CA VAL A 639 -8.78 3.24 24.39
C VAL A 639 -9.15 4.67 24.01
N GLY A 640 -9.20 4.97 22.71
CA GLY A 640 -9.61 6.25 22.15
C GLY A 640 -11.12 6.50 22.22
N ILE A 641 -11.48 7.76 22.01
CA ILE A 641 -12.87 8.24 22.02
C ILE A 641 -13.38 8.39 20.58
N PRO A 642 -14.58 7.88 20.23
CA PRO A 642 -15.19 8.07 18.91
C PRO A 642 -15.19 9.53 18.44
N ASN A 643 -14.73 9.77 17.21
CA ASN A 643 -14.81 11.09 16.59
C ASN A 643 -15.14 10.98 15.09
N GLU A 644 -14.12 10.92 14.25
CA GLU A 644 -14.24 10.74 12.81
C GLU A 644 -13.72 9.37 12.41
N THR A 645 -14.37 8.78 11.41
CA THR A 645 -14.02 7.50 10.82
C THR A 645 -13.78 7.71 9.33
N LYS A 646 -12.64 7.21 8.84
CA LYS A 646 -12.36 7.11 7.42
C LYS A 646 -13.02 5.87 6.83
N VAL A 647 -13.70 6.01 5.69
CA VAL A 647 -14.28 4.89 4.94
C VAL A 647 -13.62 4.84 3.58
N GLU A 648 -12.88 3.76 3.30
CA GLU A 648 -12.18 3.53 2.03
C GLU A 648 -12.83 2.38 1.27
N SER A 649 -13.31 2.64 0.06
CA SER A 649 -13.90 1.62 -0.81
C SER A 649 -12.97 1.28 -1.96
N LEU A 650 -12.53 0.03 -2.02
CA LEU A 650 -11.72 -0.45 -3.15
C LEU A 650 -12.57 -0.64 -4.40
N THR A 651 -13.82 -1.05 -4.26
CA THR A 651 -14.74 -1.27 -5.39
C THR A 651 -15.20 0.05 -6.01
N LEU A 652 -15.49 1.06 -5.19
CA LEU A 652 -15.92 2.39 -5.67
C LEU A 652 -14.73 3.33 -5.94
N LYS A 653 -13.49 2.94 -5.58
CA LYS A 653 -12.27 3.77 -5.64
C LYS A 653 -12.47 5.14 -4.96
N GLN A 654 -13.12 5.15 -3.79
CA GLN A 654 -13.42 6.38 -3.05
C GLN A 654 -12.93 6.29 -1.60
N SER A 655 -12.57 7.44 -1.03
CA SER A 655 -12.24 7.58 0.39
C SER A 655 -13.00 8.78 0.95
N VAL A 656 -13.75 8.58 2.02
CA VAL A 656 -14.55 9.63 2.67
C VAL A 656 -14.29 9.63 4.17
N ILE A 657 -14.18 10.81 4.77
CA ILE A 657 -14.10 10.98 6.23
C ILE A 657 -15.47 11.44 6.71
N GLN A 658 -16.02 10.74 7.72
CA GLN A 658 -17.33 11.03 8.29
C GLN A 658 -17.25 11.05 9.81
N LYS A 659 -18.17 11.78 10.46
CA LYS A 659 -18.37 11.62 11.91
C LYS A 659 -18.83 10.20 12.21
N GLN A 660 -18.18 9.49 13.12
CA GLN A 660 -18.54 8.10 13.46
C GLN A 660 -20.01 8.00 13.85
N LYS A 661 -20.46 8.87 14.78
CA LYS A 661 -21.87 8.93 15.23
C LYS A 661 -22.89 9.15 14.11
N TYR A 662 -22.47 9.70 12.97
CA TYR A 662 -23.34 9.97 11.83
C TYR A 662 -23.58 8.70 11.00
N ILE A 663 -22.55 7.86 10.84
CA ILE A 663 -22.62 6.60 10.09
C ILE A 663 -23.06 5.41 10.97
N THR A 664 -22.92 5.52 12.30
CA THR A 664 -23.38 4.55 13.30
C THR A 664 -24.69 4.97 13.99
N ASP A 665 -25.47 5.86 13.36
CA ASP A 665 -26.69 6.44 13.92
C ASP A 665 -27.78 5.38 14.14
N MET A 666 -28.29 5.30 15.38
CA MET A 666 -29.34 4.35 15.79
C MET A 666 -30.73 4.67 15.22
N LYS A 667 -30.90 5.81 14.54
CA LYS A 667 -32.13 6.14 13.79
C LYS A 667 -32.41 5.11 12.68
N TYR A 668 -31.38 4.46 12.15
CA TYR A 668 -31.50 3.45 11.10
C TYR A 668 -31.27 2.06 11.69
N PRO A 669 -31.82 0.99 11.07
CA PRO A 669 -31.75 -0.37 11.62
C PRO A 669 -30.33 -0.95 11.61
N TYR A 670 -29.39 -0.29 10.93
CA TYR A 670 -27.99 -0.67 10.88
C TYR A 670 -27.08 0.47 10.40
N TRP A 671 -25.76 0.27 10.46
CA TRP A 671 -24.76 1.28 10.09
C TRP A 671 -24.73 1.55 8.58
N ILE A 672 -24.69 2.83 8.19
CA ILE A 672 -24.66 3.28 6.79
C ILE A 672 -23.34 4.03 6.56
N ILE A 673 -22.29 3.29 6.22
CA ILE A 673 -20.91 3.81 6.13
C ILE A 673 -20.71 4.79 4.95
N TYR A 674 -21.59 4.77 3.96
CA TYR A 674 -21.58 5.69 2.81
C TYR A 674 -22.63 6.80 2.90
N ARG A 675 -23.24 7.00 4.08
CA ARG A 675 -24.26 8.05 4.29
C ARG A 675 -23.69 9.42 3.94
N ASP A 676 -24.48 10.22 3.25
CA ASP A 676 -24.11 11.57 2.82
C ASP A 676 -25.32 12.54 2.85
N LYS A 677 -25.08 13.80 2.45
CA LYS A 677 -26.13 14.83 2.38
C LYS A 677 -27.26 14.44 1.42
N PHE A 678 -26.95 13.75 0.33
CA PHE A 678 -27.97 13.30 -0.62
C PHE A 678 -28.91 12.30 0.07
N PHE A 679 -28.35 11.29 0.74
CA PHE A 679 -29.12 10.33 1.53
C PHE A 679 -30.01 11.01 2.57
N ASP A 680 -29.49 11.98 3.33
CA ASP A 680 -30.25 12.69 4.36
C ASP A 680 -31.43 13.48 3.79
N ASN A 681 -31.23 14.18 2.67
CA ASN A 681 -32.28 14.95 2.01
C ASN A 681 -33.44 14.05 1.56
N ILE A 682 -33.12 12.86 1.03
CA ILE A 682 -34.14 11.87 0.66
C ILE A 682 -34.79 11.29 1.91
N SER A 683 -34.00 10.90 2.91
CA SER A 683 -34.52 10.36 4.18
C SER A 683 -35.54 11.28 4.86
N GLN A 684 -35.39 12.60 4.77
CA GLN A 684 -36.34 13.55 5.38
C GLN A 684 -37.72 13.54 4.69
N ARG A 685 -37.75 13.20 3.40
CA ARG A 685 -38.95 13.12 2.57
C ARG A 685 -39.68 11.78 2.70
N LEU A 686 -39.10 10.79 3.38
CA LEU A 686 -39.65 9.44 3.50
C LEU A 686 -40.13 9.13 4.92
N GLU A 687 -41.19 8.32 4.99
CA GLU A 687 -41.62 7.60 6.18
C GLU A 687 -41.14 6.16 6.10
N PHE A 688 -40.21 5.77 6.99
CA PHE A 688 -39.63 4.43 7.01
C PHE A 688 -40.44 3.45 7.84
N ASP A 689 -40.02 2.19 7.78
CA ASP A 689 -40.55 1.08 8.60
C ASP A 689 -42.04 0.76 8.40
N LYS A 690 -42.60 1.12 7.24
CA LYS A 690 -44.03 0.94 6.94
C LYS A 690 -44.42 -0.48 6.53
N PHE A 691 -43.46 -1.34 6.22
CA PHE A 691 -43.71 -2.69 5.70
C PHE A 691 -42.98 -3.77 6.50
N THR A 692 -43.60 -4.95 6.58
CA THR A 692 -42.89 -6.23 6.75
C THR A 692 -42.72 -6.89 5.38
N VAL A 693 -41.94 -7.97 5.31
CA VAL A 693 -41.68 -8.65 4.05
C VAL A 693 -41.93 -10.15 4.15
N PHE A 694 -42.52 -10.71 3.11
CA PHE A 694 -42.54 -12.14 2.86
C PHE A 694 -41.77 -12.46 1.58
N ARG A 695 -40.95 -13.50 1.65
CA ARG A 695 -40.24 -14.05 0.50
C ARG A 695 -40.46 -15.55 0.45
N ASP A 696 -41.01 -16.01 -0.67
CA ASP A 696 -41.21 -17.43 -0.88
C ASP A 696 -39.87 -18.16 -1.10
N ARG A 697 -39.79 -19.41 -0.63
CA ARG A 697 -38.67 -20.32 -0.91
C ARG A 697 -39.15 -21.68 -1.43
N GLN A 698 -40.47 -21.86 -1.57
CA GLN A 698 -41.07 -23.17 -1.87
C GLN A 698 -41.38 -23.33 -3.36
N ILE A 699 -41.61 -22.24 -4.11
CA ILE A 699 -41.87 -22.23 -5.54
C ILE A 699 -40.53 -22.19 -6.28
N THR A 700 -40.23 -23.26 -7.00
CA THR A 700 -38.98 -23.48 -7.73
C THR A 700 -39.27 -24.00 -9.13
N ASN A 701 -38.25 -24.13 -9.98
CA ASN A 701 -38.45 -24.65 -11.34
C ASN A 701 -39.02 -26.08 -11.36
N SER A 702 -38.83 -26.88 -10.29
CA SER A 702 -39.29 -28.27 -10.25
C SER A 702 -40.80 -28.42 -10.03
N ASN A 703 -41.46 -27.40 -9.48
CA ASN A 703 -42.92 -27.41 -9.23
C ASN A 703 -43.66 -26.35 -10.05
N THR A 704 -43.04 -25.84 -11.11
CA THR A 704 -43.66 -24.91 -12.08
C THR A 704 -43.55 -25.45 -13.51
N THR A 705 -44.40 -25.00 -14.41
CA THR A 705 -44.41 -25.32 -15.84
C THR A 705 -44.39 -24.04 -16.68
N GLN A 706 -43.87 -24.10 -17.90
CA GLN A 706 -43.96 -22.98 -18.86
C GLN A 706 -45.27 -22.97 -19.65
N GLU A 707 -46.03 -24.07 -19.61
CA GLU A 707 -47.32 -24.18 -20.29
C GLU A 707 -48.44 -23.54 -19.46
N LYS A 708 -49.14 -22.58 -20.06
CA LYS A 708 -50.35 -22.01 -19.46
C LYS A 708 -51.51 -23.00 -19.58
N LYS A 709 -51.91 -23.60 -18.46
CA LYS A 709 -53.10 -24.47 -18.35
C LYS A 709 -54.20 -23.77 -17.55
N ALA A 710 -55.45 -24.18 -17.76
CA ALA A 710 -56.62 -23.55 -17.14
C ALA A 710 -56.66 -23.68 -15.61
N ASP A 711 -56.02 -24.72 -15.06
CA ASP A 711 -55.92 -25.05 -13.63
C ASP A 711 -54.67 -24.47 -12.94
N CYS A 712 -53.93 -23.58 -13.60
CA CYS A 712 -52.69 -23.02 -13.09
C CYS A 712 -52.79 -21.53 -12.77
N LEU A 713 -52.10 -21.11 -11.70
CA LEU A 713 -51.81 -19.71 -11.41
C LEU A 713 -50.49 -19.28 -12.06
N ARG A 714 -50.43 -18.03 -12.53
CA ARG A 714 -49.19 -17.45 -13.04
C ARG A 714 -48.22 -17.14 -11.91
N VAL A 715 -46.97 -17.56 -12.06
CA VAL A 715 -45.87 -17.27 -11.14
C VAL A 715 -45.11 -16.03 -11.61
N ILE A 716 -45.22 -14.94 -10.85
CA ILE A 716 -44.51 -13.69 -11.09
C ILE A 716 -43.10 -13.78 -10.54
N LYS A 717 -42.15 -13.47 -11.42
CA LYS A 717 -40.72 -13.40 -11.12
C LYS A 717 -40.19 -12.00 -11.32
N SER A 718 -38.97 -11.72 -10.86
CA SER A 718 -38.40 -10.37 -10.83
C SER A 718 -38.46 -9.63 -12.17
N ARG A 719 -38.22 -10.32 -13.30
CA ARG A 719 -38.26 -9.71 -14.64
C ARG A 719 -39.67 -9.48 -15.17
N ASN A 720 -40.68 -10.13 -14.60
CA ASN A 720 -42.07 -9.91 -14.98
C ASN A 720 -42.60 -8.57 -14.49
N ILE A 721 -41.97 -7.92 -13.52
CA ILE A 721 -42.34 -6.57 -13.10
C ILE A 721 -41.56 -5.58 -13.97
N SER A 722 -42.27 -4.74 -14.72
CA SER A 722 -41.69 -3.68 -15.57
C SER A 722 -40.71 -2.79 -14.79
N ASP A 723 -39.78 -2.12 -15.48
CA ASP A 723 -38.72 -1.33 -14.82
C ASP A 723 -39.28 -0.14 -14.01
N ASP A 724 -40.44 0.39 -14.42
CA ASP A 724 -41.21 1.42 -13.72
C ASP A 724 -42.20 0.86 -12.67
N GLY A 725 -42.37 -0.46 -12.60
CA GLY A 725 -43.29 -1.12 -11.67
C GLY A 725 -44.78 -0.94 -11.99
N LYS A 726 -45.15 -0.49 -13.20
CA LYS A 726 -46.55 -0.25 -13.57
C LYS A 726 -47.27 -1.51 -14.06
N GLU A 727 -46.56 -2.43 -14.69
CA GLU A 727 -47.17 -3.54 -15.42
C GLU A 727 -46.47 -4.88 -15.14
N ILE A 728 -47.24 -5.95 -15.28
CA ILE A 728 -46.71 -7.31 -15.37
C ILE A 728 -46.48 -7.62 -16.85
N VAL A 729 -45.21 -7.80 -17.23
CA VAL A 729 -44.81 -8.09 -18.61
C VAL A 729 -44.72 -9.58 -18.88
N ASP A 730 -45.22 -9.97 -20.06
CA ASP A 730 -45.09 -11.31 -20.62
C ASP A 730 -43.72 -11.47 -21.27
N ILE A 731 -43.00 -12.53 -20.88
CA ILE A 731 -41.64 -12.79 -21.38
C ILE A 731 -41.59 -14.22 -21.90
N PRO A 732 -41.54 -14.41 -23.24
CA PRO A 732 -41.45 -15.73 -23.86
C PRO A 732 -40.28 -16.55 -23.31
N GLY A 733 -40.54 -17.80 -22.95
CA GLY A 733 -39.55 -18.73 -22.38
C GLY A 733 -39.12 -18.42 -20.93
N TYR A 734 -39.59 -17.33 -20.35
CA TYR A 734 -39.36 -16.99 -18.94
C TYR A 734 -40.62 -17.14 -18.10
N ASP A 735 -41.82 -16.90 -18.64
CA ASP A 735 -43.05 -17.08 -17.89
C ASP A 735 -43.23 -18.50 -17.37
N SER A 736 -43.77 -18.60 -16.15
CA SER A 736 -44.00 -19.88 -15.47
C SER A 736 -45.33 -19.89 -14.73
N TYR A 737 -45.90 -21.08 -14.56
CA TYR A 737 -47.22 -21.33 -14.00
C TYR A 737 -47.13 -22.48 -12.99
N ILE A 738 -47.97 -22.47 -11.96
CA ILE A 738 -48.06 -23.52 -10.94
C ILE A 738 -49.49 -24.00 -10.81
N LYS A 739 -49.69 -25.31 -10.68
CA LYS A 739 -51.04 -25.89 -10.48
C LYS A 739 -51.66 -25.36 -9.20
N LYS A 740 -52.95 -25.05 -9.24
CA LYS A 740 -53.68 -24.46 -8.11
C LYS A 740 -53.67 -25.37 -6.87
N GLU A 741 -53.88 -26.68 -7.04
CA GLU A 741 -53.80 -27.65 -5.94
C GLU A 741 -52.42 -27.68 -5.28
N THR A 742 -51.35 -27.50 -6.06
CA THR A 742 -49.97 -27.52 -5.55
C THR A 742 -49.65 -26.25 -4.78
N VAL A 743 -50.07 -25.08 -5.28
CA VAL A 743 -49.75 -23.80 -4.65
C VAL A 743 -50.58 -23.54 -3.38
N GLU A 744 -51.79 -24.09 -3.28
CA GLU A 744 -52.67 -23.98 -2.10
C GLU A 744 -52.03 -24.48 -0.80
N ALA A 745 -51.13 -25.46 -0.89
CA ALA A 745 -50.36 -25.96 0.24
C ALA A 745 -49.13 -25.10 0.61
N LEU A 746 -48.82 -24.05 -0.17
CA LEU A 746 -47.61 -23.23 -0.01
C LEU A 746 -47.90 -21.91 0.71
N SER A 747 -46.91 -21.41 1.44
CA SER A 747 -47.03 -20.18 2.23
C SER A 747 -47.34 -18.94 1.40
N ALA A 748 -46.95 -18.94 0.11
CA ALA A 748 -47.20 -17.84 -0.82
C ALA A 748 -48.68 -17.70 -1.19
N TYR A 749 -49.50 -18.77 -1.05
CA TYR A 749 -50.90 -18.77 -1.46
C TYR A 749 -51.75 -17.72 -0.74
N LYS A 750 -51.43 -17.43 0.53
CA LYS A 750 -52.17 -16.46 1.34
C LYS A 750 -52.15 -15.03 0.79
N TYR A 751 -51.28 -14.74 -0.18
CA TYR A 751 -51.22 -13.44 -0.86
C TYR A 751 -51.89 -13.45 -2.23
N VAL A 752 -52.33 -14.60 -2.74
CA VAL A 752 -53.02 -14.67 -4.05
C VAL A 752 -54.30 -13.85 -3.98
N GLY A 753 -54.43 -12.87 -4.88
CA GLY A 753 -55.59 -11.98 -4.95
C GLY A 753 -55.70 -10.95 -3.82
N ASN A 754 -54.74 -10.91 -2.88
CA ASN A 754 -54.71 -9.89 -1.83
C ASN A 754 -54.15 -8.57 -2.39
N GLN A 755 -55.02 -7.57 -2.60
CA GLN A 755 -54.64 -6.26 -3.16
C GLN A 755 -54.12 -5.26 -2.10
N ASN A 756 -54.07 -5.67 -0.82
CA ASN A 756 -53.54 -4.86 0.28
C ASN A 756 -52.02 -5.07 0.48
N VAL A 757 -51.40 -5.92 -0.33
CA VAL A 757 -49.95 -6.11 -0.35
C VAL A 757 -49.34 -5.63 -1.66
N TYR A 758 -48.05 -5.34 -1.63
CA TYR A 758 -47.31 -4.85 -2.78
C TYR A 758 -46.21 -5.83 -3.15
N LEU A 759 -45.84 -5.85 -4.43
CA LEU A 759 -44.81 -6.70 -4.98
C LEU A 759 -43.60 -5.85 -5.31
N THR A 760 -42.42 -6.33 -4.95
CA THR A 760 -41.15 -5.72 -5.35
C THR A 760 -40.16 -6.79 -5.79
N PRO A 761 -39.39 -6.58 -6.86
CA PRO A 761 -38.28 -7.45 -7.23
C PRO A 761 -37.27 -7.58 -6.09
N ASN A 762 -36.82 -8.80 -5.85
CA ASN A 762 -35.79 -9.11 -4.87
C ASN A 762 -34.39 -9.13 -5.53
N MET A 763 -33.33 -9.02 -4.73
CA MET A 763 -31.92 -9.13 -5.17
C MET A 763 -31.52 -8.12 -6.26
N THR A 764 -31.96 -6.86 -6.13
CA THR A 764 -31.67 -5.83 -7.14
C THR A 764 -31.52 -4.42 -6.55
N TYR A 765 -30.72 -3.61 -7.23
CA TYR A 765 -30.63 -2.15 -7.04
C TYR A 765 -31.62 -1.35 -7.89
N LYS A 766 -32.58 -2.03 -8.49
CA LYS A 766 -33.70 -1.42 -9.19
C LYS A 766 -35.00 -1.69 -8.43
N PRO A 767 -35.16 -1.16 -7.20
CA PRO A 767 -36.43 -1.19 -6.51
C PRO A 767 -37.51 -0.61 -7.42
N ARG A 768 -38.68 -1.22 -7.34
CA ARG A 768 -39.94 -0.78 -7.93
C ARG A 768 -41.04 -1.53 -7.20
N VAL A 769 -42.16 -0.86 -6.99
CA VAL A 769 -43.23 -1.36 -6.14
C VAL A 769 -44.51 -1.29 -6.94
N MET A 770 -45.23 -2.40 -6.97
CA MET A 770 -46.52 -2.47 -7.64
C MET A 770 -47.56 -3.10 -6.74
N ARG A 771 -48.83 -2.73 -6.90
CA ARG A 771 -49.92 -3.38 -6.19
C ARG A 771 -50.09 -4.81 -6.69
N ASN A 772 -50.28 -5.75 -5.77
CA ASN A 772 -50.53 -7.13 -6.14
C ASN A 772 -51.88 -7.27 -6.89
N THR A 773 -51.90 -8.14 -7.91
CA THR A 773 -53.04 -8.28 -8.83
C THR A 773 -53.84 -9.56 -8.56
N LYS A 774 -55.02 -9.67 -9.17
CA LYS A 774 -55.88 -10.85 -9.04
C LYS A 774 -55.29 -12.01 -9.84
N ASN A 775 -55.31 -13.22 -9.26
CA ASN A 775 -54.92 -14.50 -9.89
C ASN A 775 -53.43 -14.71 -10.22
N VAL A 776 -52.52 -14.13 -9.42
CA VAL A 776 -51.08 -14.38 -9.54
C VAL A 776 -50.48 -14.83 -8.21
N VAL A 777 -49.35 -15.55 -8.27
CA VAL A 777 -48.51 -15.91 -7.12
C VAL A 777 -47.07 -15.51 -7.41
N VAL A 778 -46.23 -15.32 -6.39
CA VAL A 778 -44.83 -14.92 -6.54
C VAL A 778 -43.88 -16.02 -6.07
N ASN A 779 -42.72 -16.13 -6.71
CA ASN A 779 -41.62 -16.95 -6.18
C ASN A 779 -40.57 -16.11 -5.42
N GLY A 780 -39.50 -16.74 -4.93
CA GLY A 780 -38.46 -16.07 -4.15
C GLY A 780 -37.66 -14.95 -4.84
N SER A 781 -37.86 -14.71 -6.14
CA SER A 781 -37.28 -13.57 -6.86
C SER A 781 -38.11 -12.29 -6.73
N VAL A 782 -39.30 -12.36 -6.16
CA VAL A 782 -40.16 -11.21 -5.84
C VAL A 782 -40.50 -11.28 -4.35
N ALA A 783 -40.31 -10.17 -3.66
CA ALA A 783 -40.70 -9.99 -2.27
C ALA A 783 -42.10 -9.37 -2.21
N VAL A 784 -42.90 -9.85 -1.26
CA VAL A 784 -44.21 -9.29 -0.92
C VAL A 784 -44.02 -8.32 0.24
N LEU A 785 -44.27 -7.03 0.00
CA LEU A 785 -44.29 -5.98 1.01
C LEU A 785 -45.68 -5.93 1.63
N ILE A 786 -45.73 -6.12 2.94
CA ILE A 786 -46.96 -6.21 3.72
C ILE A 786 -47.02 -4.99 4.63
N PRO A 787 -47.97 -4.06 4.43
CA PRO A 787 -48.12 -2.90 5.31
C PRO A 787 -48.26 -3.30 6.78
N LYS A 788 -47.57 -2.60 7.69
CA LYS A 788 -47.71 -2.76 9.15
C LYS A 788 -48.98 -2.10 9.69
N GLU A 789 -49.41 -1.05 9.00
CA GLU A 789 -50.58 -0.23 9.29
C GLU A 789 -51.51 -0.28 8.06
N ASP A 790 -52.73 0.21 8.19
CA ASP A 790 -53.66 0.30 7.06
C ASP A 790 -53.23 1.42 6.09
N ILE A 791 -52.27 1.11 5.22
CA ILE A 791 -51.64 2.06 4.29
C ILE A 791 -51.96 1.66 2.85
N HIS A 792 -52.49 2.63 2.11
CA HIS A 792 -52.73 2.53 0.68
C HIS A 792 -51.82 3.50 -0.08
N LEU A 793 -50.85 2.96 -0.80
CA LEU A 793 -49.93 3.75 -1.61
C LEU A 793 -50.65 4.37 -2.80
N THR A 794 -50.43 5.66 -3.02
CA THR A 794 -50.83 6.36 -4.24
C THR A 794 -49.95 5.93 -5.43
N GLU A 795 -50.41 6.19 -6.67
CA GLU A 795 -49.62 5.90 -7.87
C GLU A 795 -48.28 6.62 -7.84
N LYS A 796 -48.26 7.90 -7.45
CA LYS A 796 -47.04 8.70 -7.31
C LYS A 796 -46.05 8.10 -6.30
N GLN A 797 -46.54 7.58 -5.18
CA GLN A 797 -45.70 6.91 -4.18
C GLN A 797 -45.11 5.61 -4.72
N MET A 798 -45.89 4.80 -5.45
CA MET A 798 -45.39 3.57 -6.09
C MET A 798 -44.35 3.87 -7.19
N GLU A 799 -44.62 4.87 -8.03
CA GLU A 799 -43.69 5.31 -9.09
C GLU A 799 -42.35 5.78 -8.54
N TYR A 800 -42.36 6.47 -7.39
CA TYR A 800 -41.16 7.02 -6.77
C TYR A 800 -40.09 5.96 -6.48
N PHE A 801 -40.48 4.75 -6.06
CA PHE A 801 -39.56 3.65 -5.81
C PHE A 801 -38.69 3.29 -7.03
N SER A 802 -39.21 3.53 -8.23
CA SER A 802 -38.53 3.21 -9.49
C SER A 802 -37.67 4.36 -10.04
N SER A 803 -37.74 5.55 -9.43
CA SER A 803 -36.98 6.73 -9.84
C SER A 803 -35.47 6.57 -9.63
N ASP A 804 -34.67 7.24 -10.46
CA ASP A 804 -33.21 7.24 -10.33
C ASP A 804 -32.75 7.81 -8.98
N GLU A 805 -33.48 8.79 -8.45
CA GLU A 805 -33.24 9.36 -7.12
C GLU A 805 -33.37 8.29 -6.02
N TYR A 806 -34.48 7.54 -6.02
CA TYR A 806 -34.71 6.48 -5.05
C TYR A 806 -33.73 5.32 -5.20
N ARG A 807 -33.40 4.93 -6.45
CA ARG A 807 -32.41 3.88 -6.73
C ARG A 807 -31.04 4.23 -6.15
N LYS A 808 -30.58 5.48 -6.34
CA LYS A 808 -29.33 5.98 -5.75
C LYS A 808 -29.40 5.99 -4.21
N PHE A 809 -30.50 6.45 -3.64
CA PHE A 809 -30.72 6.42 -2.19
C PHE A 809 -30.63 4.98 -1.65
N TYR A 810 -31.30 4.04 -2.30
CA TYR A 810 -31.33 2.64 -1.89
C TYR A 810 -29.96 1.96 -2.01
N GLN A 811 -29.14 2.33 -3.00
CA GLN A 811 -27.75 1.87 -3.08
C GLN A 811 -26.93 2.27 -1.85
N ILE A 812 -27.02 3.53 -1.42
CA ILE A 812 -26.37 4.03 -0.21
C ILE A 812 -26.94 3.32 1.03
N ALA A 813 -28.27 3.20 1.13
CA ALA A 813 -28.96 2.52 2.23
C ALA A 813 -28.52 1.06 2.41
N ARG A 814 -28.07 0.41 1.33
CA ARG A 814 -27.56 -0.97 1.33
C ARG A 814 -26.04 -1.05 1.39
N ASN A 815 -25.35 0.06 1.66
CA ASN A 815 -23.89 0.15 1.65
C ASN A 815 -23.23 -0.40 0.37
N TYR A 816 -23.89 -0.28 -0.80
CA TYR A 816 -23.40 -0.84 -2.06
C TYR A 816 -23.07 -2.36 -2.03
N GLN A 817 -23.72 -3.14 -1.13
CA GLN A 817 -23.60 -4.60 -1.10
C GLN A 817 -24.09 -5.27 -2.40
N THR A 818 -23.28 -6.13 -3.01
CA THR A 818 -23.67 -6.86 -4.23
C THR A 818 -24.14 -8.29 -3.98
N ARG A 819 -23.78 -8.89 -2.84
CA ARG A 819 -24.06 -10.30 -2.53
C ARG A 819 -25.22 -10.49 -1.56
N SER A 820 -25.50 -9.48 -0.72
CA SER A 820 -26.60 -9.50 0.26
C SER A 820 -27.72 -8.51 -0.09
N LEU A 821 -28.32 -8.65 -1.27
CA LEU A 821 -29.37 -7.76 -1.78
C LEU A 821 -30.81 -8.22 -1.49
N ASN A 822 -30.99 -9.23 -0.64
CA ASN A 822 -32.32 -9.70 -0.32
C ASN A 822 -33.12 -8.58 0.36
N VAL A 823 -34.39 -8.45 -0.03
CA VAL A 823 -35.39 -7.71 0.74
C VAL A 823 -35.77 -8.60 1.93
N ASP A 824 -35.21 -8.28 3.09
CA ASP A 824 -35.36 -9.01 4.35
C ASP A 824 -36.00 -8.12 5.43
N ALA A 825 -36.17 -8.69 6.63
CA ALA A 825 -36.81 -8.02 7.76
C ALA A 825 -36.11 -6.72 8.19
N THR A 826 -34.85 -6.52 7.80
CA THR A 826 -34.05 -5.35 8.16
C THR A 826 -33.97 -4.36 7.00
N SER A 827 -33.75 -4.85 5.77
CA SER A 827 -33.66 -4.01 4.58
C SER A 827 -35.00 -3.37 4.20
N VAL A 828 -36.12 -4.03 4.51
CA VAL A 828 -37.47 -3.55 4.20
C VAL A 828 -37.78 -2.22 4.89
N PHE A 829 -37.08 -1.91 5.99
CA PHE A 829 -37.12 -0.60 6.64
C PHE A 829 -36.92 0.56 5.65
N PHE A 830 -36.01 0.38 4.69
CA PHE A 830 -35.66 1.42 3.70
C PHE A 830 -36.65 1.53 2.54
N TYR A 831 -37.68 0.68 2.48
CA TYR A 831 -38.84 0.88 1.60
C TYR A 831 -39.72 2.01 2.14
N GLY A 832 -39.15 3.21 2.18
CA GLY A 832 -39.77 4.40 2.74
C GLY A 832 -40.83 4.98 1.81
N VAL A 833 -41.98 5.34 2.37
CA VAL A 833 -43.09 5.93 1.64
C VAL A 833 -42.89 7.43 1.54
N LEU A 834 -43.05 8.02 0.35
CA LEU A 834 -42.94 9.47 0.16
C LEU A 834 -44.01 10.20 0.98
N LYS A 835 -43.58 11.13 1.85
CA LYS A 835 -44.46 12.02 2.58
C LYS A 835 -45.26 12.85 1.58
N GLU A 836 -46.57 12.79 1.66
CA GLU A 836 -47.41 13.73 0.94
C GLU A 836 -47.18 15.10 1.57
N CYS A 837 -46.69 16.09 0.80
CA CYS A 837 -46.57 17.44 1.31
C CYS A 837 -47.95 17.86 1.84
N CYS A 838 -48.03 18.24 3.12
CA CYS A 838 -49.11 19.09 3.58
C CYS A 838 -48.97 20.41 2.80
N ASN A 839 -49.61 20.50 1.63
CA ASN A 839 -49.91 21.76 1.02
C ASN A 839 -50.94 22.43 1.94
N GLY A 840 -50.46 23.35 2.78
CA GLY A 840 -51.28 24.47 3.23
C GLY A 840 -51.51 25.43 2.08
#